data_AF-A0A094PPB9-F1
#
_entry.id   AF-A0A094PPB9-F1
#
_cell.length_a   1.000
_cell.length_b   1.000
_cell.length_c   1.000
_cell.angle_alpha   90.00
_cell.angle_beta   90.00
_cell.angle_gamma   90.00
#
_symmetry.space_group_name_H-M   'P 1'
#
loop_
_entity.id
_entity.type
_entity.pdbx_description
1 polymer ?
#
loop_
_entity_poly.entity_id
_entity_poly.type
_entity_poly.pdbx_seq_one_letter_code
_entity_poly.pdbx_strand_id
1 'polypeptide(L)'
;MKVNVSAVVLSHDQPASLTRVLDQLSKQTYPPSRILVVDTSRTEASPSQGFETLKLNHKTSFALSMEAAVKHLATDGYLWILHDDSAPDADALEKLLREVELSPSLAVVGPKQVDWDDPKLIKQMGLTLTRGGRLFSRVRGEFDQGQHDHLEDVMAVGTAGALVNLEKYKQLGGFDPKAPPLAADVDFSIRARLSGGRVAIAPASKIAHQMLSMNGKRSMGWLGGTPAKAIRHAEFYLALSYASFIGFVLGWLLLIPFAIANSLVLLVRKRAGSIPAELAAAATTFMQLARILSSRSRIRRTSSAKLRSLATLRATRQELKSSNQRAKDQEVSKQLLAAHARGDNDEIASNPNSGFLSSGAIWFALGLVALNVLWFPTNLAVSGSGVIPLSSNWLEIFSQAGSTNQSLGLGFVGAADPFSWVLAILSAPLFFAPSLALTLVLFLATAIAFTGFFYLSGLISRSNPMRITASLAYALWPALTASIAETAFAQVVAITLLPYLVLSVAKVASLGISNPGSFVSTWSQVGVSGILLALVAASSPVLGLALLILISGLAIVRPRKLMPLLFTTGLTVVWFVPLVLERLATSQPLSILLSPGIGAPRALDASWTLPFFGFGFDALSFGLFITAPVLVLALISLLTPGAKASLALWIVALFALALAFVGAGVKFDFGEISSTGLELTSLLALFGLAAIAAFVQLATASSALRAIAIALVAVVGIGPAAFAMATNPPAVSYSDGRSVPSIIQADSDAGMFVRTLKLGAGEESVSAELFEGSGVKFEKLSTAFQIANSGLSNENPQYQVLGQLVANLVSANGADVLTPLEEFRISYILVFPADRDLQMALDSTRGLESIGETDFGQLWKVQSVVSEPKTAELDFGLTKAISLGALVLYFLLALPTSSIRKRNGKESAIFVDVEENN
;
A
#
# COMPACT_ATOMS: atom_id res chain seq x y z
N MET A 1 23.83 1.53 -61.43
CA MET A 1 24.39 0.19 -61.19
C MET A 1 23.42 -0.56 -60.30
N LYS A 2 23.08 -1.82 -60.59
CA LYS A 2 22.16 -2.59 -59.76
C LYS A 2 22.88 -2.97 -58.45
N VAL A 3 22.41 -2.44 -57.31
CA VAL A 3 23.00 -2.73 -55.99
C VAL A 3 22.64 -4.17 -55.60
N ASN A 4 23.65 -4.96 -55.25
CA ASN A 4 23.45 -6.34 -54.84
C ASN A 4 22.88 -6.39 -53.42
N VAL A 5 21.69 -6.99 -53.24
CA VAL A 5 21.02 -7.10 -51.95
C VAL A 5 20.67 -8.57 -51.67
N SER A 6 21.12 -9.08 -50.53
CA SER A 6 20.73 -10.39 -50.03
C SER A 6 19.74 -10.23 -48.87
N ALA A 7 18.53 -10.74 -49.02
CA ALA A 7 17.53 -10.77 -47.96
C ALA A 7 17.71 -12.01 -47.07
N VAL A 8 17.77 -11.81 -45.76
CA VAL A 8 17.86 -12.88 -44.76
C VAL A 8 16.62 -12.82 -43.87
N VAL A 9 15.79 -13.86 -43.95
CA VAL A 9 14.57 -13.99 -43.14
C VAL A 9 14.84 -14.98 -42.01
N LEU A 10 14.79 -14.52 -40.76
CA LEU A 10 14.95 -15.37 -39.58
C LEU A 10 13.60 -15.95 -39.13
N SER A 11 13.49 -17.28 -39.11
CA SER A 11 12.28 -18.00 -38.69
C SER A 11 12.47 -18.69 -37.33
N HIS A 12 11.48 -18.54 -36.45
CA HIS A 12 11.40 -19.22 -35.15
C HIS A 12 9.95 -19.49 -34.71
N ASP A 13 9.49 -20.72 -34.93
CA ASP A 13 8.21 -21.27 -34.43
C ASP A 13 6.97 -20.40 -34.76
N GLN A 14 6.92 -19.73 -35.92
CA GLN A 14 5.76 -18.95 -36.39
C GLN A 14 5.51 -19.09 -37.91
N PRO A 15 4.95 -20.23 -38.35
CA PRO A 15 4.76 -20.50 -39.78
C PRO A 15 3.76 -19.53 -40.45
N ALA A 16 2.67 -19.15 -39.76
CA ALA A 16 1.62 -18.30 -40.35
C ALA A 16 2.13 -16.88 -40.69
N SER A 17 2.87 -16.26 -39.77
CA SER A 17 3.48 -14.94 -40.01
C SER A 17 4.56 -15.03 -41.08
N LEU A 18 5.38 -16.09 -41.06
CA LEU A 18 6.42 -16.33 -42.06
C LEU A 18 5.84 -16.40 -43.49
N THR A 19 4.71 -17.09 -43.69
CA THR A 19 4.07 -17.16 -45.01
C THR A 19 3.71 -15.77 -45.55
N ARG A 20 3.16 -14.89 -44.70
CA ARG A 20 2.86 -13.49 -45.09
C ARG A 20 4.12 -12.71 -45.44
N VAL A 21 5.20 -12.89 -44.67
CA VAL A 21 6.49 -12.23 -44.94
C VAL A 21 7.06 -12.68 -46.29
N LEU A 22 7.06 -13.98 -46.58
CA LEU A 22 7.58 -14.52 -47.85
C LEU A 22 6.71 -14.10 -49.05
N ASP A 23 5.38 -14.08 -48.91
CA ASP A 23 4.47 -13.59 -49.95
C ASP A 23 4.74 -12.11 -50.26
N GLN A 24 4.90 -11.26 -49.24
CA GLN A 24 5.22 -9.84 -49.42
C GLN A 24 6.64 -9.59 -49.94
N LEU A 25 7.58 -10.47 -49.62
CA LEU A 25 8.94 -10.42 -50.14
C LEU A 25 8.98 -10.74 -51.65
N SER A 26 8.11 -11.62 -52.14
CA SER A 26 8.01 -11.93 -53.57
C SER A 26 7.39 -10.78 -54.39
N LYS A 27 6.61 -9.91 -53.75
CA LYS A 27 5.92 -8.75 -54.35
C LYS A 27 6.76 -7.46 -54.34
N GLN A 28 8.06 -7.53 -53.99
CA GLN A 28 8.92 -6.34 -53.99
C GLN A 28 9.13 -5.80 -55.40
N THR A 29 8.89 -4.50 -55.57
CA THR A 29 9.17 -3.72 -56.79
C THR A 29 10.64 -3.80 -57.20
N TYR A 30 11.55 -3.76 -56.23
CA TYR A 30 12.96 -4.10 -56.41
C TYR A 30 13.24 -5.49 -55.82
N PRO A 31 13.42 -6.54 -56.63
CA PRO A 31 13.63 -7.88 -56.11
C PRO A 31 15.05 -8.03 -55.52
N PRO A 32 15.19 -8.60 -54.30
CA PRO A 32 16.52 -8.92 -53.76
C PRO A 32 17.20 -9.98 -54.64
N SER A 33 18.53 -9.91 -54.74
CA SER A 33 19.32 -10.83 -55.56
C SER A 33 19.27 -12.27 -55.06
N ARG A 34 19.21 -12.44 -53.73
CA ARG A 34 19.10 -13.74 -53.05
C ARG A 34 18.18 -13.60 -51.84
N ILE A 35 17.41 -14.65 -51.56
CA ILE A 35 16.55 -14.74 -50.38
C ILE A 35 16.95 -16.02 -49.64
N LEU A 36 17.45 -15.85 -48.42
CA LEU A 36 17.85 -16.93 -47.53
C LEU A 36 16.94 -16.95 -46.29
N VAL A 37 16.24 -18.06 -46.08
CA VAL A 37 15.45 -18.32 -44.88
C VAL A 37 16.30 -19.10 -43.88
N VAL A 38 16.61 -18.50 -42.73
CA VAL A 38 17.34 -19.18 -41.66
C VAL A 38 16.33 -19.72 -40.66
N ASP A 39 16.18 -21.03 -40.63
CA ASP A 39 15.20 -21.69 -39.80
C ASP A 39 15.83 -22.19 -38.49
N THR A 40 15.33 -21.66 -37.37
CA THR A 40 15.68 -22.07 -36.01
C THR A 40 14.49 -22.69 -35.26
N SER A 41 13.42 -23.03 -35.97
CA SER A 41 12.23 -23.63 -35.39
C SER A 41 12.50 -25.07 -34.90
N ARG A 42 11.71 -25.49 -33.90
CA ARG A 42 11.71 -26.89 -33.44
C ARG A 42 10.91 -27.80 -34.35
N THR A 43 9.89 -27.25 -34.98
CA THR A 43 8.97 -27.94 -35.87
C THR A 43 9.23 -27.41 -37.27
N GLU A 44 9.48 -28.26 -38.26
CA GLU A 44 9.82 -27.79 -39.61
C GLU A 44 8.76 -26.83 -40.13
N ALA A 45 9.13 -25.55 -40.22
CA ALA A 45 8.38 -24.59 -40.98
C ALA A 45 8.66 -24.91 -42.44
N SER A 46 7.78 -25.65 -43.13
CA SER A 46 7.89 -25.84 -44.58
C SER A 46 7.83 -24.46 -45.24
N PRO A 47 8.96 -23.90 -45.73
CA PRO A 47 8.92 -22.68 -46.51
C PRO A 47 8.24 -23.05 -47.83
N SER A 48 7.37 -22.16 -48.33
CA SER A 48 6.81 -22.27 -49.67
C SER A 48 7.90 -22.62 -50.69
N GLN A 49 7.63 -23.60 -51.57
CA GLN A 49 8.54 -24.10 -52.59
C GLN A 49 9.27 -22.95 -53.32
N GLY A 50 10.61 -22.92 -53.29
CA GLY A 50 11.42 -22.01 -54.11
C GLY A 50 12.46 -21.12 -53.40
N PHE A 51 12.51 -21.08 -52.06
CA PHE A 51 13.48 -20.26 -51.32
C PHE A 51 14.65 -21.07 -50.73
N GLU A 52 15.85 -20.51 -50.74
CA GLU A 52 17.04 -21.11 -50.12
C GLU A 52 16.88 -21.14 -48.60
N THR A 53 17.08 -22.28 -47.96
CA THR A 53 16.83 -22.46 -46.51
C THR A 53 18.06 -23.00 -45.81
N LEU A 54 18.43 -22.39 -44.68
CA LEU A 54 19.51 -22.81 -43.80
C LEU A 54 18.93 -23.20 -42.43
N LYS A 55 18.92 -24.50 -42.13
CA LYS A 55 18.43 -25.02 -40.84
C LYS A 55 19.54 -24.97 -39.79
N LEU A 56 19.26 -24.35 -38.64
CA LEU A 56 20.17 -24.25 -37.50
C LEU A 56 19.54 -24.86 -36.24
N ASN A 57 20.34 -25.05 -35.20
CA ASN A 57 19.83 -25.51 -33.91
C ASN A 57 18.89 -24.46 -33.31
N HIS A 58 17.76 -24.88 -32.73
CA HIS A 58 16.78 -23.98 -32.10
C HIS A 58 17.31 -23.14 -30.93
N LYS A 59 18.48 -23.49 -30.39
CA LYS A 59 19.17 -22.71 -29.34
C LYS A 59 20.15 -21.66 -29.88
N THR A 60 20.30 -21.58 -31.19
CA THR A 60 21.23 -20.63 -31.83
C THR A 60 20.74 -19.20 -31.60
N SER A 61 21.62 -18.33 -31.13
CA SER A 61 21.27 -16.93 -30.88
C SER A 61 21.17 -16.16 -32.20
N PHE A 62 20.43 -15.06 -32.19
CA PHE A 62 20.29 -14.15 -33.34
C PHE A 62 21.64 -13.82 -34.00
N ALA A 63 22.65 -13.45 -33.20
CA ALA A 63 23.97 -13.10 -33.71
C ALA A 63 24.67 -14.27 -34.43
N LEU A 64 24.58 -15.48 -33.89
CA LEU A 64 25.16 -16.68 -34.49
C LEU A 64 24.40 -17.11 -35.75
N SER A 65 23.07 -16.93 -35.78
CA SER A 65 22.26 -17.17 -36.97
C SER A 65 22.64 -16.22 -38.10
N MET A 66 22.88 -14.94 -37.79
CA MET A 66 23.35 -13.96 -38.77
C MET A 66 24.78 -14.24 -39.25
N GLU A 67 25.67 -14.70 -38.36
CA GLU A 67 27.02 -15.12 -38.73
C GLU A 67 26.99 -16.30 -39.72
N ALA A 68 26.18 -17.33 -39.44
CA ALA A 68 25.98 -18.46 -40.32
C ALA A 68 25.38 -18.05 -41.67
N ALA A 69 24.39 -17.15 -41.67
CA ALA A 69 23.76 -16.62 -42.88
C ALA A 69 24.76 -15.87 -43.78
N VAL A 70 25.57 -14.97 -43.20
CA VAL A 70 26.57 -14.20 -43.95
C VAL A 70 27.66 -15.11 -44.51
N LYS A 71 28.09 -16.13 -43.75
CA LYS A 71 29.04 -17.13 -44.23
C LYS A 71 28.49 -17.95 -45.41
N HIS A 72 27.21 -18.30 -45.36
CA HIS A 72 26.52 -19.06 -46.41
C HIS A 72 26.31 -18.25 -47.69
N LEU A 73 25.95 -16.98 -47.55
CA LEU A 73 25.69 -16.09 -48.69
C LEU A 73 26.94 -15.79 -49.52
N ALA A 74 28.13 -15.76 -48.89
CA ALA A 74 29.45 -15.56 -49.53
C ALA A 74 29.49 -14.45 -50.60
N THR A 75 28.75 -13.36 -50.38
CA THR A 75 28.56 -12.26 -51.34
C THR A 75 29.06 -10.93 -50.76
N ASP A 76 29.04 -9.89 -51.59
CA ASP A 76 29.23 -8.49 -51.23
C ASP A 76 28.00 -7.64 -51.61
N GLY A 77 27.85 -6.48 -51.00
CA GLY A 77 26.68 -5.59 -51.17
C GLY A 77 25.98 -5.29 -49.85
N TYR A 78 24.66 -5.36 -49.85
CA TYR A 78 23.83 -5.08 -48.68
C TYR A 78 23.07 -6.32 -48.19
N LEU A 79 22.87 -6.37 -46.88
CA LEU A 79 22.15 -7.40 -46.16
C LEU A 79 20.84 -6.82 -45.66
N TRP A 80 19.71 -7.32 -46.15
CA TRP A 80 18.39 -6.92 -45.68
C TRP A 80 17.88 -7.93 -44.66
N ILE A 81 17.75 -7.52 -43.41
CA ILE A 81 17.39 -8.39 -42.29
C ILE A 81 15.87 -8.32 -42.08
N LEU A 82 15.20 -9.47 -42.14
CA LEU A 82 13.78 -9.63 -41.86
C LEU A 82 13.60 -10.71 -40.79
N HIS A 83 12.56 -10.55 -39.98
CA HIS A 83 12.10 -11.58 -39.07
C HIS A 83 10.82 -12.21 -39.62
N ASP A 84 10.47 -13.39 -39.13
CA ASP A 84 9.20 -14.06 -39.45
C ASP A 84 7.94 -13.26 -39.07
N ASP A 85 8.06 -12.24 -38.22
CA ASP A 85 6.98 -11.32 -37.84
C ASP A 85 7.16 -9.90 -38.39
N SER A 86 7.96 -9.74 -39.46
CA SER A 86 8.28 -8.45 -40.12
C SER A 86 7.97 -8.50 -41.62
N ALA A 87 6.77 -8.07 -42.01
CA ALA A 87 6.27 -8.19 -43.38
C ALA A 87 6.43 -6.84 -44.13
N PRO A 88 7.24 -6.78 -45.20
CA PRO A 88 7.55 -5.51 -45.89
C PRO A 88 6.47 -5.07 -46.88
N ASP A 89 6.23 -3.76 -47.01
CA ASP A 89 5.42 -3.21 -48.11
C ASP A 89 6.10 -3.42 -49.46
N ALA A 90 5.34 -3.41 -50.57
CA ALA A 90 5.84 -3.75 -51.91
C ALA A 90 6.98 -2.85 -52.43
N ASP A 91 7.12 -1.63 -51.91
CA ASP A 91 8.17 -0.67 -52.25
C ASP A 91 9.21 -0.45 -51.14
N ALA A 92 9.19 -1.29 -50.10
CA ALA A 92 10.03 -1.13 -48.92
C ALA A 92 11.53 -1.20 -49.25
N LEU A 93 11.97 -2.19 -50.02
CA LEU A 93 13.38 -2.34 -50.38
C LEU A 93 13.85 -1.23 -51.33
N GLU A 94 13.02 -0.86 -52.32
CA GLU A 94 13.33 0.23 -53.24
C GLU A 94 13.59 1.53 -52.47
N LYS A 95 12.71 1.87 -51.52
CA LYS A 95 12.86 3.08 -50.70
C LYS A 95 14.05 3.03 -49.74
N LEU A 96 14.41 1.87 -49.21
CA LEU A 96 15.65 1.71 -48.41
C LEU A 96 16.90 1.96 -49.26
N LEU A 97 16.90 1.46 -50.50
CA LEU A 97 18.01 1.65 -51.43
C LEU A 97 18.15 3.10 -51.88
N ARG A 98 17.04 3.83 -52.07
CA ARG A 98 17.08 5.27 -52.38
C ARG A 98 17.87 6.05 -51.32
N GLU A 99 17.68 5.77 -50.03
CA GLU A 99 18.48 6.42 -48.97
C GLU A 99 19.97 6.09 -49.07
N VAL A 100 20.29 4.82 -49.36
CA VAL A 100 21.67 4.36 -49.54
C VAL A 100 22.34 5.04 -50.75
N GLU A 101 21.61 5.22 -51.86
CA GLU A 101 22.09 5.92 -53.05
C GLU A 101 22.37 7.41 -52.76
N LEU A 102 21.54 8.05 -51.95
CA LEU A 102 21.74 9.44 -51.50
C LEU A 102 22.94 9.59 -50.56
N SER A 103 23.30 8.55 -49.82
CA SER A 103 24.38 8.61 -48.83
C SER A 103 25.17 7.30 -48.72
N PRO A 104 26.25 7.14 -49.51
CA PRO A 104 27.09 5.94 -49.50
C PRO A 104 27.78 5.65 -48.15
N SER A 105 27.82 6.62 -47.23
CA SER A 105 28.35 6.46 -45.87
C SER A 105 27.39 5.74 -44.91
N LEU A 106 26.18 5.39 -45.36
CA LEU A 106 25.20 4.65 -44.57
C LEU A 106 25.64 3.22 -44.33
N ALA A 107 25.93 2.92 -43.06
CA ALA A 107 26.25 1.57 -42.62
C ALA A 107 24.97 0.77 -42.35
N VAL A 108 23.92 1.42 -41.85
CA VAL A 108 22.63 0.80 -41.53
C VAL A 108 21.49 1.76 -41.83
N VAL A 109 20.45 1.28 -42.51
CA VAL A 109 19.19 2.01 -42.74
C VAL A 109 18.03 1.16 -42.24
N GLY A 110 17.14 1.73 -41.44
CA GLY A 110 15.93 1.06 -40.94
C GLY A 110 14.64 1.62 -41.54
N PRO A 111 13.59 0.81 -41.75
CA PRO A 111 12.28 1.28 -42.18
C PRO A 111 11.46 1.80 -41.00
N LYS A 112 10.35 2.47 -41.31
CA LYS A 112 9.25 2.76 -40.38
C LYS A 112 8.50 1.46 -40.07
N GLN A 113 8.53 1.02 -38.81
CA GLN A 113 7.78 -0.18 -38.39
C GLN A 113 6.36 0.19 -37.96
N VAL A 114 5.36 -0.33 -38.68
CA VAL A 114 3.94 -0.10 -38.44
C VAL A 114 3.28 -1.33 -37.81
N ASP A 115 2.05 -1.16 -37.30
CA ASP A 115 1.28 -2.27 -36.72
C ASP A 115 0.96 -3.34 -37.78
N TRP A 116 0.84 -4.58 -37.32
CA TRP A 116 0.63 -5.75 -38.16
C TRP A 116 -0.72 -5.74 -38.89
N ASP A 117 -1.73 -5.16 -38.23
CA ASP A 117 -3.12 -5.12 -38.67
C ASP A 117 -3.53 -3.70 -39.11
N ASP A 118 -2.94 -2.65 -38.50
CA ASP A 118 -3.19 -1.24 -38.87
C ASP A 118 -1.93 -0.50 -39.36
N PRO A 119 -1.71 -0.37 -40.68
CA PRO A 119 -0.52 0.29 -41.21
C PRO A 119 -0.46 1.79 -40.90
N LYS A 120 -1.54 2.41 -40.39
CA LYS A 120 -1.55 3.80 -39.94
C LYS A 120 -0.90 3.96 -38.58
N LEU A 121 -0.71 2.91 -37.79
CA LEU A 121 -0.14 3.01 -36.44
C LEU A 121 1.35 2.66 -36.44
N ILE A 122 2.22 3.64 -36.18
CA ILE A 122 3.66 3.44 -36.03
C ILE A 122 3.95 2.69 -34.72
N LYS A 123 4.53 1.50 -34.82
CA LYS A 123 5.00 0.74 -33.65
C LYS A 123 6.34 1.22 -33.16
N GLN A 124 7.28 1.43 -34.07
CA GLN A 124 8.64 1.83 -33.73
C GLN A 124 9.29 2.52 -34.93
N MET A 125 9.86 3.70 -34.70
CA MET A 125 10.70 4.38 -35.66
C MET A 125 11.82 5.08 -34.89
N GLY A 126 13.06 4.61 -35.14
CA GLY A 126 14.26 5.08 -34.46
C GLY A 126 14.41 4.62 -33.03
N LEU A 127 15.61 4.16 -32.71
CA LEU A 127 16.05 3.79 -31.37
C LEU A 127 17.15 4.74 -30.90
N THR A 128 17.13 5.05 -29.61
CA THR A 128 18.13 5.88 -28.96
C THR A 128 18.23 5.53 -27.47
N LEU A 129 19.18 6.16 -26.79
CA LEU A 129 19.36 6.07 -25.36
C LEU A 129 18.95 7.39 -24.70
N THR A 130 18.26 7.30 -23.56
CA THR A 130 18.10 8.45 -22.67
C THR A 130 19.44 8.89 -22.10
N ARG A 131 19.50 10.08 -21.51
CA ARG A 131 20.71 10.54 -20.80
C ARG A 131 21.17 9.57 -19.70
N GLY A 132 20.24 8.82 -19.09
CA GLY A 132 20.51 7.78 -18.10
C GLY A 132 20.78 6.39 -18.67
N GLY A 133 20.98 6.24 -19.99
CA GLY A 133 21.31 4.97 -20.63
C GLY A 133 20.13 4.01 -20.86
N ARG A 134 18.89 4.46 -20.61
CA ARG A 134 17.68 3.65 -20.88
C ARG A 134 17.34 3.59 -22.37
N LEU A 135 16.83 2.46 -22.81
CA LEU A 135 16.37 2.26 -24.19
C LEU A 135 15.11 3.08 -24.44
N PHE A 136 15.10 3.82 -25.53
CA PHE A 136 14.01 4.69 -25.90
C PHE A 136 13.79 4.64 -27.41
N SER A 137 12.54 4.44 -27.82
CA SER A 137 12.16 4.64 -29.22
C SER A 137 11.68 6.07 -29.40
N ARG A 138 12.18 6.75 -30.44
CA ARG A 138 11.82 8.16 -30.70
C ARG A 138 10.33 8.32 -31.01
N VAL A 139 9.78 7.39 -31.79
CA VAL A 139 8.37 7.37 -32.19
C VAL A 139 7.80 5.99 -31.89
N ARG A 140 6.73 5.94 -31.09
CA ARG A 140 6.09 4.70 -30.68
C ARG A 140 4.61 4.90 -30.39
N GLY A 141 3.77 4.07 -31.02
CA GLY A 141 2.32 4.04 -30.80
C GLY A 141 1.63 5.31 -31.29
N GLU A 142 2.12 5.92 -32.36
CA GLU A 142 1.59 7.16 -32.93
C GLU A 142 0.99 6.87 -34.31
N PHE A 143 -0.07 7.59 -34.70
CA PHE A 143 -0.57 7.50 -36.05
C PHE A 143 0.41 8.14 -37.04
N ASP A 144 0.60 7.54 -38.20
CA ASP A 144 1.44 8.02 -39.29
C ASP A 144 0.70 9.08 -40.10
N GLN A 145 0.99 10.35 -39.82
CA GLN A 145 0.47 11.52 -40.52
C GLN A 145 1.61 12.26 -41.26
N GLY A 146 2.75 11.61 -41.46
CA GLY A 146 3.95 12.21 -42.04
C GLY A 146 4.71 13.16 -41.10
N GLN A 147 4.29 13.29 -39.83
CA GLN A 147 4.87 14.21 -38.87
C GLN A 147 6.33 13.91 -38.50
N HIS A 148 6.81 12.71 -38.82
CA HIS A 148 8.15 12.21 -38.52
C HIS A 148 9.00 11.97 -39.76
N ASP A 149 8.54 12.37 -40.95
CA ASP A 149 9.22 12.07 -42.22
C ASP A 149 10.51 12.88 -42.43
N HIS A 150 10.78 13.86 -41.57
CA HIS A 150 12.04 14.61 -41.51
C HIS A 150 13.13 13.91 -40.67
N LEU A 151 12.82 12.78 -40.00
CA LEU A 151 13.77 12.05 -39.17
C LEU A 151 14.69 11.18 -40.05
N GLU A 152 15.84 11.73 -40.42
CA GLU A 152 16.85 11.01 -41.20
C GLU A 152 17.84 10.27 -40.28
N ASP A 153 18.59 10.98 -39.43
CA ASP A 153 19.67 10.40 -38.62
C ASP A 153 19.22 9.95 -37.22
N VAL A 154 19.49 8.69 -36.88
CA VAL A 154 19.21 8.12 -35.55
C VAL A 154 20.38 7.39 -34.93
N MET A 155 20.35 7.19 -33.61
CA MET A 155 21.40 6.47 -32.90
C MET A 155 21.41 4.98 -33.28
N ALA A 156 20.23 4.37 -33.40
CA ALA A 156 20.08 2.97 -33.75
C ALA A 156 18.76 2.72 -34.49
N VAL A 157 18.70 1.60 -35.20
CA VAL A 157 17.47 1.06 -35.81
C VAL A 157 17.27 -0.38 -35.38
N GLY A 158 16.02 -0.83 -35.31
CA GLY A 158 15.72 -2.23 -34.98
C GLY A 158 16.10 -3.14 -36.14
N THR A 159 16.47 -4.39 -35.85
CA THR A 159 16.90 -5.37 -36.88
C THR A 159 15.76 -5.81 -37.79
N ALA A 160 14.51 -5.71 -37.34
CA ALA A 160 13.32 -5.97 -38.14
C ALA A 160 13.22 -4.95 -39.29
N GLY A 161 13.67 -5.37 -40.48
CA GLY A 161 13.68 -4.56 -41.69
C GLY A 161 14.99 -3.86 -42.02
N ALA A 162 16.03 -4.00 -41.20
CA ALA A 162 17.25 -3.21 -41.37
C ALA A 162 18.04 -3.62 -42.62
N LEU A 163 18.44 -2.64 -43.42
CA LEU A 163 19.39 -2.79 -44.52
C LEU A 163 20.78 -2.42 -44.03
N VAL A 164 21.70 -3.38 -44.05
CA VAL A 164 23.06 -3.26 -43.49
C VAL A 164 24.10 -3.38 -44.60
N ASN A 165 25.07 -2.46 -44.65
CA ASN A 165 26.21 -2.58 -45.55
C ASN A 165 27.09 -3.77 -45.10
N LEU A 166 27.28 -4.76 -45.98
CA LEU A 166 27.92 -6.03 -45.61
C LEU A 166 29.43 -5.87 -45.33
N GLU A 167 30.10 -4.94 -46.00
CA GLU A 167 31.51 -4.62 -45.74
C GLU A 167 31.66 -4.06 -44.31
N LYS A 168 30.79 -3.10 -43.93
CA LYS A 168 30.74 -2.57 -42.56
C LYS A 168 30.37 -3.64 -41.54
N TYR A 169 29.45 -4.55 -41.88
CA TYR A 169 29.11 -5.68 -41.02
C TYR A 169 30.34 -6.57 -40.74
N LYS A 170 31.08 -6.97 -41.78
CA LYS A 170 32.32 -7.76 -41.67
C LYS A 170 33.39 -7.00 -40.88
N GLN A 171 33.59 -5.70 -41.14
CA GLN A 171 34.56 -4.84 -40.44
C GLN A 171 34.29 -4.77 -38.93
N LEU A 172 33.02 -4.76 -38.51
CA LEU A 172 32.61 -4.71 -37.11
C LEU A 172 32.57 -6.09 -36.43
N GLY A 173 32.84 -7.17 -37.18
CA GLY A 173 32.68 -8.56 -36.76
C GLY A 173 31.23 -9.02 -36.58
N GLY A 174 30.26 -8.29 -37.14
CA GLY A 174 28.82 -8.56 -37.00
C GLY A 174 28.21 -8.18 -35.64
N PHE A 175 27.12 -8.87 -35.26
CA PHE A 175 26.46 -8.73 -33.95
C PHE A 175 27.30 -9.37 -32.82
N ASP A 176 27.09 -8.93 -31.58
CA ASP A 176 27.76 -9.54 -30.42
C ASP A 176 26.97 -10.75 -29.88
N PRO A 177 27.49 -12.00 -30.02
CA PRO A 177 26.79 -13.18 -29.52
C PRO A 177 26.71 -13.23 -27.99
N LYS A 178 27.51 -12.43 -27.28
CA LYS A 178 27.48 -12.32 -25.82
C LYS A 178 26.60 -11.18 -25.33
N ALA A 179 26.09 -10.33 -26.22
CA ALA A 179 25.18 -9.25 -25.84
C ALA A 179 23.78 -9.81 -25.53
N PRO A 180 23.04 -9.18 -24.61
CA PRO A 180 21.63 -9.46 -24.43
C PRO A 180 20.88 -9.28 -25.76
N PRO A 181 19.87 -10.11 -26.07
CA PRO A 181 19.27 -10.07 -27.40
C PRO A 181 18.63 -8.72 -27.76
N LEU A 182 17.99 -8.05 -26.80
CA LEU A 182 17.39 -6.71 -26.98
C LEU A 182 18.41 -5.55 -26.92
N ALA A 183 19.70 -5.84 -26.78
CA ALA A 183 20.78 -4.86 -26.90
C ALA A 183 21.49 -4.95 -28.26
N ALA A 184 21.28 -6.02 -29.04
CA ALA A 184 22.10 -6.34 -30.20
C ALA A 184 21.98 -5.30 -31.32
N ASP A 185 20.77 -4.79 -31.57
CA ASP A 185 20.45 -3.78 -32.57
C ASP A 185 21.07 -2.42 -32.23
N VAL A 186 20.93 -2.00 -30.98
CA VAL A 186 21.51 -0.74 -30.46
C VAL A 186 23.03 -0.83 -30.36
N ASP A 187 23.58 -1.95 -29.87
CA ASP A 187 25.02 -2.16 -29.81
C ASP A 187 25.68 -2.10 -31.19
N PHE A 188 25.14 -2.84 -32.16
CA PHE A 188 25.68 -2.86 -33.52
C PHE A 188 25.60 -1.48 -34.17
N SER A 189 24.47 -0.78 -34.04
CA SER A 189 24.29 0.57 -34.59
C SER A 189 25.24 1.59 -33.96
N ILE A 190 25.44 1.54 -32.64
CA ILE A 190 26.41 2.40 -31.96
C ILE A 190 27.82 2.08 -32.44
N ARG A 191 28.22 0.81 -32.53
CA ARG A 191 29.54 0.44 -33.09
C ARG A 191 29.72 0.92 -34.53
N ALA A 192 28.68 0.82 -35.36
CA ALA A 192 28.71 1.33 -36.73
C ALA A 192 28.90 2.85 -36.80
N ARG A 193 28.25 3.61 -35.90
CA ARG A 193 28.51 5.06 -35.80
C ARG A 193 29.89 5.39 -35.26
N LEU A 194 30.35 4.63 -34.27
CA LEU A 194 31.67 4.84 -33.67
C LEU A 194 32.81 4.48 -34.63
N SER A 195 32.58 3.67 -35.66
CA SER A 195 33.56 3.39 -36.73
C SER A 195 33.49 4.41 -37.89
N GLY A 196 32.64 5.43 -37.80
CA GLY A 196 32.48 6.50 -38.80
C GLY A 196 31.35 6.26 -39.81
N GLY A 197 30.56 5.20 -39.69
CA GLY A 197 29.37 4.98 -40.50
C GLY A 197 28.18 5.84 -40.06
N ARG A 198 27.23 6.07 -40.95
CA ARG A 198 25.93 6.70 -40.61
C ARG A 198 24.85 5.64 -40.38
N VAL A 199 23.88 5.95 -39.52
CA VAL A 199 22.73 5.08 -39.23
C VAL A 199 21.45 5.91 -39.39
N ALA A 200 20.67 5.62 -40.42
CA ALA A 200 19.51 6.42 -40.76
C ALA A 200 18.21 5.62 -40.77
N ILE A 201 17.10 6.33 -40.88
CA ILE A 201 15.78 5.76 -41.16
C ILE A 201 15.41 6.14 -42.59
N ALA A 202 14.70 5.26 -43.28
CA ALA A 202 13.97 5.57 -44.50
C ALA A 202 12.48 5.75 -44.14
N PRO A 203 11.97 6.98 -43.88
CA PRO A 203 10.62 7.18 -43.38
C PRO A 203 9.53 6.74 -44.34
N ALA A 204 9.82 6.77 -45.65
CA ALA A 204 8.92 6.30 -46.70
C ALA A 204 8.82 4.77 -46.75
N SER A 205 9.85 4.04 -46.29
CA SER A 205 9.88 2.56 -46.29
C SER A 205 9.11 2.04 -45.10
N LYS A 206 8.12 1.17 -45.33
CA LYS A 206 7.21 0.67 -44.31
C LYS A 206 7.30 -0.85 -44.19
N ILE A 207 7.30 -1.33 -42.96
CA ILE A 207 7.23 -2.76 -42.63
C ILE A 207 6.23 -2.98 -41.51
N ALA A 208 5.28 -3.87 -41.71
CA ALA A 208 4.36 -4.33 -40.69
C ALA A 208 5.08 -5.27 -39.71
N HIS A 209 5.13 -4.93 -38.43
CA HIS A 209 5.88 -5.70 -37.42
C HIS A 209 5.00 -6.07 -36.23
N GLN A 210 4.84 -7.37 -35.98
CA GLN A 210 3.93 -7.88 -34.95
C GLN A 210 4.52 -7.84 -33.53
N MET A 211 5.85 -7.77 -33.41
CA MET A 211 6.59 -7.71 -32.14
C MET A 211 6.21 -8.83 -31.17
N LEU A 212 6.09 -10.07 -31.65
CA LEU A 212 5.49 -11.18 -30.90
C LEU A 212 6.17 -11.43 -29.55
N SER A 213 7.50 -11.36 -29.51
CA SER A 213 8.27 -11.54 -28.27
C SER A 213 8.11 -10.38 -27.30
N MET A 214 8.08 -9.14 -27.78
CA MET A 214 7.90 -7.96 -26.89
C MET A 214 6.50 -7.95 -26.27
N ASN A 215 5.51 -8.47 -26.99
CA ASN A 215 4.13 -8.60 -26.53
C ASN A 215 3.89 -9.87 -25.69
N GLY A 216 4.90 -10.72 -25.47
CA GLY A 216 4.79 -11.97 -24.71
C GLY A 216 3.91 -13.03 -25.39
N LYS A 217 3.66 -12.91 -26.71
CA LYS A 217 2.86 -13.85 -27.51
C LYS A 217 3.67 -15.04 -28.05
N ARG A 218 4.98 -15.08 -27.79
CA ARG A 218 5.92 -16.15 -28.18
C ARG A 218 6.65 -16.69 -26.94
N SER A 219 7.19 -17.90 -27.01
CA SER A 219 8.06 -18.45 -25.97
C SER A 219 9.26 -17.51 -25.69
N MET A 220 9.52 -17.28 -24.40
CA MET A 220 10.45 -16.23 -23.94
C MET A 220 11.81 -16.79 -23.51
N GLY A 221 12.07 -18.07 -23.81
CA GLY A 221 13.28 -18.78 -23.37
C GLY A 221 14.58 -18.10 -23.81
N TRP A 222 14.63 -17.59 -25.04
CA TRP A 222 15.79 -16.90 -25.60
C TRP A 222 16.05 -15.51 -24.98
N LEU A 223 15.03 -14.86 -24.40
CA LEU A 223 15.16 -13.57 -23.71
C LEU A 223 15.74 -13.70 -22.30
N GLY A 224 15.79 -14.92 -21.74
CA GLY A 224 16.27 -15.15 -20.36
C GLY A 224 15.31 -14.64 -19.27
N GLY A 225 14.03 -14.46 -19.60
CA GLY A 225 12.98 -14.05 -18.67
C GLY A 225 11.86 -13.21 -19.33
N THR A 226 11.16 -12.41 -18.52
CA THR A 226 10.09 -11.51 -18.99
C THR A 226 10.64 -10.39 -19.89
N PRO A 227 9.84 -9.79 -20.81
CA PRO A 227 10.30 -8.68 -21.64
C PRO A 227 10.84 -7.52 -20.80
N ALA A 228 10.19 -7.21 -19.68
CA ALA A 228 10.62 -6.17 -18.75
C ALA A 228 12.03 -6.43 -18.20
N LYS A 229 12.33 -7.67 -17.79
CA LYS A 229 13.67 -8.07 -17.34
C LYS A 229 14.68 -7.97 -18.49
N ALA A 230 14.33 -8.45 -19.67
CA ALA A 230 15.22 -8.46 -20.83
C ALA A 230 15.60 -7.04 -21.30
N ILE A 231 14.63 -6.12 -21.36
CA ILE A 231 14.88 -4.70 -21.67
C ILE A 231 15.80 -4.11 -20.59
N ARG A 232 15.50 -4.34 -19.32
CA ARG A 232 16.30 -3.76 -18.24
C ARG A 232 17.73 -4.32 -18.18
N HIS A 233 17.88 -5.61 -18.47
CA HIS A 233 19.18 -6.26 -18.63
C HIS A 233 19.97 -5.67 -19.78
N ALA A 234 19.32 -5.41 -20.92
CA ALA A 234 19.93 -4.72 -22.06
C ALA A 234 20.38 -3.29 -21.70
N GLU A 235 19.56 -2.53 -20.97
CA GLU A 235 19.92 -1.18 -20.50
C GLU A 235 21.17 -1.19 -19.60
N PHE A 236 21.22 -2.08 -18.60
CA PHE A 236 22.39 -2.18 -17.72
C PHE A 236 23.64 -2.64 -18.46
N TYR A 237 23.50 -3.62 -19.37
CA TYR A 237 24.60 -4.09 -20.19
C TYR A 237 25.17 -2.97 -21.07
N LEU A 238 24.32 -2.23 -21.79
CA LEU A 238 24.75 -1.10 -22.64
C LEU A 238 25.37 0.03 -21.81
N ALA A 239 24.81 0.33 -20.63
CA ALA A 239 25.39 1.34 -19.75
C ALA A 239 26.81 1.00 -19.32
N LEU A 240 27.08 -0.27 -18.96
CA LEU A 240 28.40 -0.74 -18.53
C LEU A 240 29.38 -0.98 -19.69
N SER A 241 28.91 -1.43 -20.85
CA SER A 241 29.77 -1.66 -22.03
C SER A 241 30.34 -0.35 -22.59
N TYR A 242 29.56 0.74 -22.54
CA TYR A 242 29.97 2.04 -23.07
C TYR A 242 30.47 3.04 -22.00
N ALA A 243 30.56 2.64 -20.73
CA ALA A 243 31.08 3.47 -19.65
C ALA A 243 32.59 3.76 -19.76
N SER A 244 33.06 4.85 -19.15
CA SER A 244 34.50 5.05 -18.88
C SER A 244 35.03 3.97 -17.94
N PHE A 245 36.35 3.81 -17.81
CA PHE A 245 36.93 2.80 -16.91
C PHE A 245 36.45 2.96 -15.46
N ILE A 246 36.56 4.19 -14.92
CA ILE A 246 36.08 4.52 -13.57
C ILE A 246 34.56 4.33 -13.46
N GLY A 247 33.80 4.78 -14.48
CA GLY A 247 32.35 4.62 -14.50
C GLY A 247 31.90 3.16 -14.56
N PHE A 248 32.68 2.28 -15.20
CA PHE A 248 32.45 0.85 -15.22
C PHE A 248 32.69 0.21 -13.86
N VAL A 249 33.82 0.49 -13.21
CA VAL A 249 34.14 -0.07 -11.88
C VAL A 249 33.10 0.36 -10.85
N LEU A 250 32.81 1.66 -10.77
CA LEU A 250 31.79 2.19 -9.85
C LEU A 250 30.40 1.69 -10.23
N GLY A 251 30.05 1.68 -11.52
CA GLY A 251 28.74 1.23 -11.99
C GLY A 251 28.48 -0.24 -11.74
N TRP A 252 29.51 -1.10 -11.84
CA TRP A 252 29.39 -2.52 -11.52
C TRP A 252 29.29 -2.76 -10.01
N LEU A 253 30.13 -2.10 -9.20
CA LEU A 253 30.10 -2.23 -7.73
C LEU A 253 28.78 -1.72 -7.14
N LEU A 254 28.29 -0.59 -7.65
CA LEU A 254 27.04 0.03 -7.17
C LEU A 254 25.78 -0.50 -7.87
N LEU A 255 25.87 -1.53 -8.72
CA LEU A 255 24.73 -2.00 -9.51
C LEU A 255 23.58 -2.51 -8.64
N ILE A 256 23.87 -3.36 -7.65
CA ILE A 256 22.87 -3.93 -6.74
C ILE A 256 22.30 -2.86 -5.80
N PRO A 257 23.11 -2.03 -5.11
CA PRO A 257 22.61 -0.90 -4.34
C PRO A 257 21.73 0.04 -5.18
N PHE A 258 22.13 0.34 -6.41
CA PHE A 258 21.37 1.17 -7.33
C PHE A 258 20.03 0.54 -7.71
N ALA A 259 19.98 -0.77 -7.95
CA ALA A 259 18.74 -1.49 -8.24
C ALA A 259 17.78 -1.51 -7.05
N ILE A 260 18.30 -1.63 -5.83
CA ILE A 260 17.50 -1.52 -4.58
C ILE A 260 16.94 -0.10 -4.43
N ALA A 261 17.79 0.92 -4.56
CA ALA A 261 17.37 2.31 -4.49
C ALA A 261 16.34 2.67 -5.58
N ASN A 262 16.55 2.20 -6.82
CA ASN A 262 15.58 2.41 -7.90
C ASN A 262 14.29 1.61 -7.69
N SER A 263 14.33 0.47 -6.98
CA SER A 263 13.12 -0.27 -6.59
C SER A 263 12.24 0.54 -5.64
N LEU A 264 12.83 1.30 -4.71
CA LEU A 264 12.10 2.27 -3.88
C LEU A 264 11.47 3.38 -4.75
N VAL A 265 12.21 3.89 -5.74
CA VAL A 265 11.66 4.86 -6.71
C VAL A 265 10.52 4.26 -7.54
N LEU A 266 10.61 2.98 -7.92
CA LEU A 266 9.54 2.28 -8.62
C LEU A 266 8.30 2.08 -7.76
N LEU A 267 8.45 1.85 -6.45
CA LEU A 267 7.34 1.82 -5.48
C LEU A 267 6.64 3.18 -5.44
N VAL A 268 7.40 4.26 -5.28
CA VAL A 268 6.86 5.63 -5.27
C VAL A 268 6.16 5.96 -6.60
N ARG A 269 6.72 5.49 -7.73
CA ARG A 269 6.11 5.61 -9.07
C ARG A 269 4.99 4.59 -9.33
N LYS A 270 4.59 3.80 -8.34
CA LYS A 270 3.56 2.76 -8.39
C LYS A 270 3.76 1.70 -9.48
N ARG A 271 5.01 1.46 -9.87
CA ARG A 271 5.42 0.40 -10.80
C ARG A 271 6.01 -0.80 -10.06
N ALA A 272 5.36 -1.23 -8.97
CA ALA A 272 5.83 -2.32 -8.11
C ALA A 272 6.05 -3.64 -8.87
N GLY A 273 5.24 -3.91 -9.90
CA GLY A 273 5.36 -5.10 -10.75
C GLY A 273 6.65 -5.13 -11.59
N SER A 274 7.36 -4.00 -11.73
CA SER A 274 8.65 -3.94 -12.40
C SER A 274 9.84 -4.21 -11.47
N ILE A 275 9.64 -4.25 -10.14
CA ILE A 275 10.71 -4.47 -9.16
C ILE A 275 11.41 -5.83 -9.34
N PRO A 276 10.69 -6.96 -9.52
CA PRO A 276 11.36 -8.25 -9.74
C PRO A 276 12.21 -8.24 -11.02
N ALA A 277 11.76 -7.55 -12.07
CA ALA A 277 12.50 -7.40 -13.31
C ALA A 277 13.76 -6.54 -13.13
N GLU A 278 13.68 -5.46 -12.34
CA GLU A 278 14.81 -4.59 -12.00
C GLU A 278 15.91 -5.36 -11.25
N LEU A 279 15.53 -6.04 -10.17
CA LEU A 279 16.46 -6.79 -9.33
C LEU A 279 17.05 -7.99 -10.07
N ALA A 280 16.22 -8.74 -10.80
CA ALA A 280 16.69 -9.89 -11.57
C ALA A 280 17.63 -9.47 -12.72
N ALA A 281 17.37 -8.33 -13.38
CA ALA A 281 18.25 -7.80 -14.41
C ALA A 281 19.59 -7.30 -13.83
N ALA A 282 19.57 -6.65 -12.66
CA ALA A 282 20.77 -6.22 -11.96
C ALA A 282 21.63 -7.43 -11.54
N ALA A 283 21.02 -8.43 -10.92
CA ALA A 283 21.69 -9.66 -10.53
C ALA A 283 22.30 -10.40 -11.73
N THR A 284 21.57 -10.53 -12.84
CA THR A 284 22.11 -11.21 -14.04
C THR A 284 23.25 -10.42 -14.69
N THR A 285 23.18 -9.08 -14.70
CA THR A 285 24.26 -8.24 -15.23
C THR A 285 25.49 -8.30 -14.33
N PHE A 286 25.31 -8.29 -13.00
CA PHE A 286 26.38 -8.39 -12.02
C PHE A 286 27.23 -9.66 -12.24
N MET A 287 26.56 -10.80 -12.48
CA MET A 287 27.20 -12.09 -12.74
C MET A 287 27.83 -12.21 -14.15
N GLN A 288 27.54 -11.30 -15.08
CA GLN A 288 28.01 -11.35 -16.47
C GLN A 288 29.21 -10.46 -16.77
N LEU A 289 30.03 -10.16 -15.74
CA LEU A 289 31.20 -9.28 -15.83
C LEU A 289 32.13 -9.62 -17.01
N ALA A 290 32.49 -10.89 -17.18
CA ALA A 290 33.37 -11.34 -18.27
C ALA A 290 32.80 -11.07 -19.67
N ARG A 291 31.48 -11.15 -19.85
CA ARG A 291 30.81 -10.83 -21.12
C ARG A 291 30.93 -9.35 -21.44
N ILE A 292 30.70 -8.49 -20.44
CA ILE A 292 30.82 -7.03 -20.58
C ILE A 292 32.26 -6.64 -20.90
N LEU A 293 33.26 -7.20 -20.21
CA LEU A 293 34.67 -6.95 -20.50
C LEU A 293 35.06 -7.34 -21.94
N SER A 294 34.55 -8.49 -22.42
CA SER A 294 34.79 -8.91 -23.80
C SER A 294 34.15 -7.97 -24.83
N SER A 295 32.94 -7.46 -24.55
CA SER A 295 32.27 -6.46 -25.37
C SER A 295 33.01 -5.12 -25.40
N ARG A 296 33.52 -4.65 -24.24
CA ARG A 296 34.35 -3.45 -24.15
C ARG A 296 35.61 -3.53 -25.02
N SER A 297 36.28 -4.69 -25.00
CA SER A 297 37.46 -4.95 -25.85
C SER A 297 37.08 -4.86 -27.33
N ARG A 298 35.95 -5.44 -27.72
CA ARG A 298 35.43 -5.41 -29.09
C ARG A 298 35.06 -4.00 -29.56
N ILE A 299 34.38 -3.22 -28.70
CA ILE A 299 34.05 -1.82 -28.98
C ILE A 299 35.32 -1.01 -29.20
N ARG A 300 36.32 -1.14 -28.31
CA ARG A 300 37.60 -0.42 -28.41
C ARG A 300 38.38 -0.73 -29.69
N ARG A 301 38.31 -1.97 -30.19
CA ARG A 301 38.98 -2.37 -31.44
C ARG A 301 38.33 -1.79 -32.69
N THR A 302 37.03 -1.49 -32.64
CA THR A 302 36.24 -1.06 -33.81
C THR A 302 35.91 0.43 -33.80
N SER A 303 36.03 1.11 -32.65
CA SER A 303 35.73 2.54 -32.49
C SER A 303 36.87 3.43 -32.98
N SER A 304 36.56 4.36 -33.89
CA SER A 304 37.41 5.50 -34.25
C SER A 304 36.99 6.80 -33.54
N ALA A 305 35.72 6.93 -33.13
CA ALA A 305 35.18 8.09 -32.42
C ALA A 305 34.82 7.80 -30.95
N LYS A 306 34.67 8.86 -30.14
CA LYS A 306 34.19 8.77 -28.75
C LYS A 306 32.66 8.81 -28.68
N LEU A 307 32.06 8.07 -27.75
CA LEU A 307 30.60 8.03 -27.53
C LEU A 307 29.94 9.41 -27.33
N ARG A 308 30.69 10.41 -26.83
CA ARG A 308 30.20 11.78 -26.66
C ARG A 308 29.77 12.44 -27.98
N SER A 309 30.29 12.00 -29.13
CA SER A 309 29.85 12.49 -30.44
C SER A 309 28.37 12.17 -30.72
N LEU A 310 27.82 11.15 -30.07
CA LEU A 310 26.42 10.73 -30.22
C LEU A 310 25.48 11.40 -29.21
N ALA A 311 25.96 12.38 -28.43
CA ALA A 311 25.17 13.04 -27.40
C ALA A 311 23.94 13.78 -27.95
N THR A 312 24.02 14.32 -29.16
CA THR A 312 22.92 15.00 -29.86
C THR A 312 21.83 14.03 -30.31
N LEU A 313 22.16 12.76 -30.52
CA LEU A 313 21.21 11.73 -30.93
C LEU A 313 20.45 11.11 -29.75
N ARG A 314 20.88 11.37 -28.51
CA ARG A 314 20.22 10.89 -27.28
C ARG A 314 18.86 11.56 -27.08
N ALA A 315 17.94 10.83 -26.44
CA ALA A 315 16.60 11.35 -26.17
C ALA A 315 16.67 12.62 -25.30
N THR A 316 15.91 13.64 -25.71
CA THR A 316 15.79 14.89 -24.96
C THR A 316 14.84 14.73 -23.76
N ARG A 317 14.94 15.64 -22.77
CA ARG A 317 13.99 15.65 -21.64
C ARG A 317 12.56 15.93 -22.11
N GLN A 318 12.40 16.73 -23.16
CA GLN A 318 11.10 17.06 -23.75
C GLN A 318 10.47 15.86 -24.45
N GLU A 319 11.24 15.11 -25.24
CA GLU A 319 10.78 13.84 -25.84
C GLU A 319 10.30 12.87 -24.76
N LEU A 320 11.09 12.67 -23.69
CA LEU A 320 10.72 11.77 -22.60
C LEU A 320 9.44 12.22 -21.88
N LYS A 321 9.27 13.54 -21.66
CA LYS A 321 8.04 14.09 -21.05
C LYS A 321 6.84 13.87 -21.95
N SER A 322 6.96 14.17 -23.24
CA SER A 322 5.88 14.00 -24.22
C SER A 322 5.48 12.53 -24.39
N SER A 323 6.44 11.62 -24.48
CA SER A 323 6.19 10.18 -24.57
C SER A 323 5.48 9.64 -23.32
N ASN A 324 5.90 10.07 -22.12
CA ASN A 324 5.22 9.69 -20.88
C ASN A 324 3.80 10.26 -20.77
N GLN A 325 3.54 11.45 -21.31
CA GLN A 325 2.19 12.02 -21.37
C GLN A 325 1.31 11.19 -22.31
N ARG A 326 1.78 10.92 -23.54
CA ARG A 326 1.06 10.09 -24.53
C ARG A 326 0.75 8.69 -24.00
N ALA A 327 1.70 8.06 -23.29
CA ALA A 327 1.47 6.76 -22.68
C ALA A 327 0.33 6.78 -21.65
N LYS A 328 0.21 7.85 -20.85
CA LYS A 328 -0.91 8.04 -19.92
C LYS A 328 -2.22 8.27 -20.67
N ASP A 329 -2.21 9.11 -21.71
CA ASP A 329 -3.41 9.42 -22.50
C ASP A 329 -3.93 8.16 -23.21
N GLN A 330 -3.03 7.29 -23.69
CA GLN A 330 -3.39 5.98 -24.24
C GLN A 330 -3.99 5.04 -23.21
N GLU A 331 -3.48 5.01 -21.97
CA GLU A 331 -4.08 4.23 -20.89
C GLU A 331 -5.49 4.73 -20.56
N VAL A 332 -5.69 6.05 -20.50
CA VAL A 332 -7.00 6.67 -20.28
C VAL A 332 -7.94 6.35 -21.44
N SER A 333 -7.50 6.52 -22.68
CA SER A 333 -8.29 6.19 -23.87
C SER A 333 -8.70 4.72 -23.90
N LYS A 334 -7.79 3.78 -23.59
CA LYS A 334 -8.12 2.36 -23.47
C LYS A 334 -9.13 2.07 -22.36
N GLN A 335 -9.03 2.78 -21.23
CA GLN A 335 -10.02 2.66 -20.15
C GLN A 335 -11.39 3.17 -20.57
N LEU A 336 -11.44 4.30 -21.28
CA LEU A 336 -12.67 4.85 -21.84
C LEU A 336 -13.29 3.91 -22.88
N LEU A 337 -12.50 3.39 -23.82
CA LEU A 337 -12.94 2.41 -24.82
C LEU A 337 -13.44 1.11 -24.17
N ALA A 338 -12.73 0.62 -23.15
CA ALA A 338 -13.15 -0.58 -22.43
C ALA A 338 -14.42 -0.35 -21.60
N ALA A 339 -14.69 0.88 -21.16
CA ALA A 339 -15.94 1.25 -20.50
C ALA A 339 -17.08 1.35 -21.54
N HIS A 340 -16.82 2.00 -22.68
CA HIS A 340 -17.77 2.11 -23.80
C HIS A 340 -18.17 0.73 -24.36
N ALA A 341 -17.21 -0.17 -24.58
CA ALA A 341 -17.47 -1.53 -25.05
C ALA A 341 -18.33 -2.38 -24.11
N ARG A 342 -18.50 -1.96 -22.84
CA ARG A 342 -19.37 -2.61 -21.86
C ARG A 342 -20.79 -2.05 -21.81
N GLY A 343 -21.10 -1.04 -22.64
CA GLY A 343 -22.42 -0.44 -22.68
C GLY A 343 -22.69 0.58 -21.56
N ASP A 344 -21.65 1.08 -20.87
CA ASP A 344 -21.76 2.21 -19.92
C ASP A 344 -21.97 3.56 -20.66
N ASN A 345 -22.71 3.55 -21.77
CA ASN A 345 -22.75 4.62 -22.77
C ASN A 345 -23.39 5.93 -22.27
N ASP A 346 -24.20 5.87 -21.20
CA ASP A 346 -24.85 7.06 -20.63
C ASP A 346 -24.14 7.63 -19.39
N GLU A 347 -23.15 6.94 -18.82
CA GLU A 347 -22.78 7.14 -17.40
C GLU A 347 -21.48 7.92 -17.14
N ILE A 348 -20.61 8.10 -18.15
CA ILE A 348 -19.38 8.91 -18.01
C ILE A 348 -19.63 10.39 -18.34
N ALA A 349 -20.65 10.69 -19.17
CA ALA A 349 -21.03 12.05 -19.52
C ALA A 349 -21.99 12.70 -18.49
N SER A 350 -22.73 11.92 -17.69
CA SER A 350 -23.86 12.41 -16.88
C SER A 350 -23.72 12.18 -15.36
N ASN A 351 -22.63 12.65 -14.74
CA ASN A 351 -22.65 13.42 -13.48
C ASN A 351 -21.24 13.47 -12.85
N PRO A 352 -20.48 14.55 -13.06
CA PRO A 352 -19.20 14.76 -12.38
C PRO A 352 -19.33 15.04 -10.87
N ASN A 353 -20.55 15.04 -10.32
CA ASN A 353 -20.91 15.48 -8.97
C ASN A 353 -21.62 14.38 -8.12
N SER A 354 -21.02 13.19 -8.00
CA SER A 354 -21.34 12.23 -6.92
C SER A 354 -20.42 12.38 -5.69
N GLY A 355 -19.74 13.52 -5.57
CA GLY A 355 -18.86 13.83 -4.46
C GLY A 355 -19.63 13.96 -3.13
N PHE A 356 -18.94 13.67 -2.03
CA PHE A 356 -19.47 13.83 -0.67
C PHE A 356 -20.14 15.21 -0.46
N LEU A 357 -19.50 16.27 -0.96
CA LEU A 357 -20.02 17.64 -0.92
C LEU A 357 -21.29 17.84 -1.75
N SER A 358 -21.33 17.34 -2.99
CA SER A 358 -22.48 17.54 -3.89
C SER A 358 -23.70 16.71 -3.50
N SER A 359 -23.52 15.66 -2.71
CA SER A 359 -24.60 14.81 -2.20
C SER A 359 -25.38 15.40 -1.02
N GLY A 360 -24.93 16.53 -0.44
CA GLY A 360 -25.49 17.09 0.79
C GLY A 360 -25.10 16.34 2.07
N ALA A 361 -24.32 15.25 1.97
CA ALA A 361 -23.89 14.43 3.11
C ALA A 361 -23.07 15.21 4.16
N ILE A 362 -22.41 16.31 3.78
CA ILE A 362 -21.66 17.16 4.72
C ILE A 362 -22.56 17.75 5.81
N TRP A 363 -23.81 18.10 5.50
CA TRP A 363 -24.73 18.66 6.49
C TRP A 363 -25.15 17.63 7.54
N PHE A 364 -25.29 16.36 7.14
CA PHE A 364 -25.56 15.27 8.07
C PHE A 364 -24.35 14.94 8.95
N ALA A 365 -23.13 14.99 8.39
CA ALA A 365 -21.91 14.86 9.18
C ALA A 365 -21.77 15.99 10.21
N LEU A 366 -22.03 17.25 9.80
CA LEU A 366 -22.05 18.39 10.72
C LEU A 366 -23.18 18.28 11.75
N GLY A 367 -24.34 17.73 11.37
CA GLY A 367 -25.45 17.45 12.28
C GLY A 367 -25.07 16.45 13.37
N LEU A 368 -24.32 15.39 13.03
CA LEU A 368 -23.78 14.44 14.02
C LEU A 368 -22.77 15.09 14.96
N VAL A 369 -21.92 16.01 14.47
CA VAL A 369 -21.02 16.80 15.33
C VAL A 369 -21.84 17.74 16.23
N ALA A 370 -22.90 18.35 15.71
CA ALA A 370 -23.78 19.22 16.48
C ALA A 370 -24.51 18.45 17.61
N LEU A 371 -24.86 17.18 17.40
CA LEU A 371 -25.41 16.33 18.46
C LEU A 371 -24.42 16.12 19.62
N ASN A 372 -23.12 16.16 19.34
CA ASN A 372 -22.08 16.00 20.36
C ASN A 372 -21.79 17.29 21.16
N VAL A 373 -22.42 18.42 20.81
CA VAL A 373 -22.18 19.72 21.47
C VAL A 373 -22.50 19.70 22.97
N LEU A 374 -23.43 18.83 23.41
CA LEU A 374 -23.77 18.68 24.83
C LEU A 374 -22.60 18.23 25.71
N TRP A 375 -21.58 17.60 25.11
CA TRP A 375 -20.35 17.17 25.75
C TRP A 375 -19.15 17.71 24.95
N PHE A 376 -19.21 18.99 24.60
CA PHE A 376 -18.15 19.68 23.89
C PHE A 376 -16.83 19.66 24.70
N PRO A 377 -15.68 19.41 24.07
CA PRO A 377 -14.40 19.35 24.78
C PRO A 377 -14.00 20.73 25.31
N THR A 378 -14.10 20.93 26.62
CA THR A 378 -13.75 22.19 27.30
C THR A 378 -12.26 22.30 27.60
N ASN A 379 -11.53 21.18 27.63
CA ASN A 379 -10.12 21.10 28.00
C ASN A 379 -9.31 20.15 27.07
N LEU A 380 -7.99 20.11 27.25
CA LEU A 380 -7.05 19.37 26.40
C LEU A 380 -7.23 17.86 26.48
N ALA A 381 -7.42 17.31 27.68
CA ALA A 381 -7.46 15.87 27.89
C ALA A 381 -8.85 15.38 28.31
N VAL A 382 -9.16 14.19 27.83
CA VAL A 382 -10.36 13.44 28.15
C VAL A 382 -10.02 12.33 29.14
N SER A 383 -10.79 12.24 30.22
CA SER A 383 -10.71 11.15 31.20
C SER A 383 -12.07 10.49 31.36
N GLY A 384 -12.07 9.16 31.39
CA GLY A 384 -13.26 8.33 31.54
C GLY A 384 -12.89 6.93 32.00
N SER A 385 -13.86 6.01 32.01
CA SER A 385 -13.61 4.62 32.42
C SER A 385 -12.59 3.88 31.55
N GLY A 386 -12.47 4.23 30.26
CA GLY A 386 -11.60 3.55 29.29
C GLY A 386 -10.49 4.42 28.71
N VAL A 387 -10.38 5.70 29.11
CA VAL A 387 -9.34 6.63 28.62
C VAL A 387 -8.71 7.41 29.75
N ILE A 388 -7.39 7.51 29.70
CA ILE A 388 -6.59 8.42 30.51
C ILE A 388 -5.74 9.34 29.61
N PRO A 389 -5.26 10.47 30.12
CA PRO A 389 -4.38 11.37 29.37
C PRO A 389 -3.10 10.68 28.88
N LEU A 390 -2.57 11.16 27.74
CA LEU A 390 -1.24 10.83 27.24
C LEU A 390 -0.16 11.68 27.91
N SER A 391 1.11 11.30 27.73
CA SER A 391 2.24 12.18 28.03
C SER A 391 2.20 13.50 27.23
N SER A 392 2.78 14.54 27.83
CA SER A 392 2.91 15.88 27.24
C SER A 392 3.85 15.89 26.02
N ASN A 393 4.83 14.99 26.00
CA ASN A 393 5.83 14.88 24.95
C ASN A 393 5.55 13.70 24.00
N TRP A 394 5.29 14.00 22.72
CA TRP A 394 5.06 12.96 21.70
C TRP A 394 6.23 11.98 21.55
N LEU A 395 7.47 12.42 21.80
CA LEU A 395 8.64 11.54 21.69
C LEU A 395 8.62 10.43 22.74
N GLU A 396 8.02 10.64 23.91
CA GLU A 396 7.83 9.60 24.93
C GLU A 396 6.76 8.57 24.49
N ILE A 397 5.69 9.03 23.84
CA ILE A 397 4.69 8.13 23.23
C ILE A 397 5.33 7.28 22.14
N PHE A 398 6.14 7.91 21.28
CA PHE A 398 6.87 7.23 20.22
C PHE A 398 7.98 6.31 20.75
N SER A 399 8.60 6.61 21.90
CA SER A 399 9.61 5.74 22.50
C SER A 399 9.02 4.40 22.92
N GLN A 400 7.80 4.41 23.48
CA GLN A 400 7.03 3.21 23.85
C GLN A 400 6.52 2.42 22.64
N ALA A 401 6.27 3.06 21.51
CA ALA A 401 5.76 2.38 20.32
C ALA A 401 6.76 1.35 19.76
N GLY A 402 6.36 0.07 19.78
CA GLY A 402 7.17 -1.04 19.27
C GLY A 402 8.41 -1.37 20.09
N SER A 403 8.52 -0.91 21.34
CA SER A 403 9.58 -1.30 22.26
C SER A 403 9.39 -2.75 22.70
N THR A 404 10.46 -3.54 22.73
CA THR A 404 10.42 -4.91 23.26
C THR A 404 10.69 -5.00 24.75
N ASN A 405 11.33 -3.97 25.31
CA ASN A 405 11.67 -3.91 26.72
C ASN A 405 10.99 -2.69 27.35
N GLN A 406 9.73 -2.83 27.74
CA GLN A 406 9.10 -1.85 28.62
C GLN A 406 9.42 -2.21 30.07
N SER A 407 10.08 -1.31 30.79
CA SER A 407 10.24 -1.41 32.25
C SER A 407 8.97 -0.90 32.92
N LEU A 408 8.06 -1.80 33.29
CA LEU A 408 6.83 -1.48 34.02
C LEU A 408 6.92 -2.01 35.45
N GLY A 409 6.32 -1.28 36.40
CA GLY A 409 6.38 -1.63 37.83
C GLY A 409 7.83 -1.78 38.35
N LEU A 410 8.04 -2.76 39.22
CA LEU A 410 9.35 -3.08 39.81
C LEU A 410 10.14 -4.08 38.94
N GLY A 411 10.36 -3.72 37.66
CA GLY A 411 11.24 -4.47 36.76
C GLY A 411 10.57 -5.53 35.88
N PHE A 412 9.26 -5.42 35.62
CA PHE A 412 8.64 -6.23 34.56
C PHE A 412 9.21 -5.82 33.21
N VAL A 413 9.59 -6.80 32.39
CA VAL A 413 10.08 -6.61 31.02
C VAL A 413 9.14 -7.35 30.08
N GLY A 414 8.42 -6.60 29.25
CA GLY A 414 7.52 -7.15 28.24
C GLY A 414 7.50 -6.30 26.97
N ALA A 415 7.01 -6.88 25.87
CA ALA A 415 6.83 -6.17 24.63
C ALA A 415 5.65 -5.18 24.73
N ALA A 416 5.80 -4.05 24.05
CA ALA A 416 4.74 -3.07 23.91
C ALA A 416 3.55 -3.68 23.16
N ASP A 417 2.34 -3.34 23.60
CA ASP A 417 1.14 -3.66 22.85
C ASP A 417 1.18 -2.94 21.48
N PRO A 418 0.75 -3.58 20.38
CA PRO A 418 0.63 -2.95 19.07
C PRO A 418 -0.20 -1.66 19.08
N PHE A 419 -1.10 -1.51 20.05
CA PHE A 419 -1.91 -0.33 20.27
C PHE A 419 -1.11 0.96 20.51
N SER A 420 0.10 0.85 21.08
CA SER A 420 1.03 1.98 21.22
C SER A 420 1.34 2.68 19.88
N TRP A 421 1.38 1.94 18.76
CA TRP A 421 1.51 2.52 17.42
C TRP A 421 0.29 3.34 17.01
N VAL A 422 -0.92 2.91 17.41
CA VAL A 422 -2.16 3.65 17.15
C VAL A 422 -2.12 5.00 17.85
N LEU A 423 -1.73 5.01 19.14
CA LEU A 423 -1.57 6.24 19.91
C LEU A 423 -0.51 7.17 19.32
N ALA A 424 0.65 6.63 18.93
CA ALA A 424 1.72 7.41 18.31
C ALA A 424 1.29 8.03 16.97
N ILE A 425 0.54 7.30 16.13
CA ILE A 425 0.06 7.77 14.82
C ILE A 425 -1.05 8.81 14.98
N LEU A 426 -2.02 8.58 15.87
CA LEU A 426 -3.15 9.50 16.07
C LEU A 426 -2.69 10.82 16.70
N SER A 427 -1.71 10.78 17.60
CA SER A 427 -1.16 11.98 18.27
C SER A 427 -0.11 12.73 17.46
N ALA A 428 0.51 12.12 16.44
CA ALA A 428 1.56 12.76 15.64
C ALA A 428 1.18 14.13 15.01
N PRO A 429 -0.04 14.34 14.47
CA PRO A 429 -0.42 15.65 13.92
C PRO A 429 -0.53 16.75 14.99
N LEU A 430 -0.80 16.36 16.24
CA LEU A 430 -0.88 17.25 17.40
C LEU A 430 0.25 16.96 18.38
N PHE A 431 1.49 16.87 17.88
CA PHE A 431 2.68 16.52 18.68
C PHE A 431 2.90 17.45 19.90
N PHE A 432 2.37 18.68 19.87
CA PHE A 432 2.43 19.66 20.95
C PHE A 432 1.33 19.48 22.02
N ALA A 433 0.26 18.74 21.71
CA ALA A 433 -0.83 18.44 22.63
C ALA A 433 -1.41 17.04 22.33
N PRO A 434 -0.67 15.95 22.61
CA PRO A 434 -1.07 14.60 22.24
C PRO A 434 -2.45 14.18 22.76
N SER A 435 -2.77 14.53 24.01
CA SER A 435 -4.06 14.23 24.64
C SER A 435 -5.25 14.86 23.90
N LEU A 436 -5.06 16.00 23.23
CA LEU A 436 -6.11 16.66 22.44
C LEU A 436 -6.53 15.80 21.25
N ALA A 437 -5.60 15.03 20.67
CA ALA A 437 -5.91 14.13 19.57
C ALA A 437 -6.96 13.07 19.96
N LEU A 438 -6.84 12.49 21.16
CA LEU A 438 -7.79 11.50 21.69
C LEU A 438 -9.17 12.14 21.90
N THR A 439 -9.19 13.31 22.50
CA THR A 439 -10.39 14.13 22.71
C THR A 439 -11.12 14.41 21.40
N LEU A 440 -10.40 14.83 20.35
CA LEU A 440 -10.99 15.10 19.04
C LEU A 440 -11.49 13.83 18.34
N VAL A 441 -10.78 12.71 18.47
CA VAL A 441 -11.21 11.43 17.87
C VAL A 441 -12.51 10.95 18.50
N LEU A 442 -12.65 11.02 19.82
CA LEU A 442 -13.91 10.68 20.51
C LEU A 442 -15.04 11.62 20.10
N PHE A 443 -14.77 12.93 20.09
CA PHE A 443 -15.77 13.94 19.72
C PHE A 443 -16.22 13.83 18.25
N LEU A 444 -15.34 13.45 17.33
CA LEU A 444 -15.65 13.31 15.90
C LEU A 444 -16.02 11.88 15.48
N ALA A 445 -16.08 10.92 16.41
CA ALA A 445 -16.23 9.50 16.11
C ALA A 445 -17.46 9.19 15.24
N THR A 446 -18.63 9.72 15.61
CA THR A 446 -19.88 9.51 14.85
C THR A 446 -19.81 10.07 13.44
N ALA A 447 -19.20 11.25 13.26
CA ALA A 447 -19.01 11.87 11.95
C ALA A 447 -18.01 11.09 11.09
N ILE A 448 -16.91 10.60 11.66
CA ILE A 448 -15.91 9.77 10.96
C ILE A 448 -16.57 8.46 10.50
N ALA A 449 -17.31 7.78 11.37
CA ALA A 449 -18.05 6.55 11.04
C ALA A 449 -19.07 6.78 9.91
N PHE A 450 -19.83 7.88 9.98
CA PHE A 450 -20.76 8.28 8.92
C PHE A 450 -20.04 8.44 7.57
N THR A 451 -18.93 9.19 7.55
CA THR A 451 -18.19 9.42 6.31
C THR A 451 -17.61 8.14 5.72
N GLY A 452 -17.08 7.24 6.56
CA GLY A 452 -16.58 5.94 6.13
C GLY A 452 -17.66 5.09 5.47
N PHE A 453 -18.81 4.97 6.13
CA PHE A 453 -19.93 4.18 5.59
C PHE A 453 -20.54 4.82 4.34
N PHE A 454 -20.55 6.15 4.22
CA PHE A 454 -21.03 6.86 3.04
C PHE A 454 -20.20 6.55 1.79
N TYR A 455 -18.88 6.42 1.95
CA TYR A 455 -18.02 5.98 0.84
C TYR A 455 -18.19 4.50 0.55
N LEU A 456 -18.31 3.64 1.56
CA LEU A 456 -18.54 2.20 1.40
C LEU A 456 -19.85 1.90 0.65
N SER A 457 -20.95 2.54 1.05
CA SER A 457 -22.27 2.39 0.43
C SER A 457 -22.29 2.79 -1.04
N GLY A 458 -21.36 3.64 -1.49
CA GLY A 458 -21.17 3.99 -2.90
C GLY A 458 -20.71 2.83 -3.79
N LEU A 459 -20.19 1.73 -3.23
CA LEU A 459 -19.91 0.49 -3.97
C LEU A 459 -21.16 -0.34 -4.25
N ILE A 460 -22.23 -0.10 -3.49
CA ILE A 460 -23.45 -0.92 -3.50
C ILE A 460 -24.59 -0.17 -4.20
N SER A 461 -24.81 1.09 -3.83
CA SER A 461 -25.92 1.90 -4.34
C SER A 461 -25.44 3.28 -4.78
N ARG A 462 -26.05 3.79 -5.86
CA ARG A 462 -25.83 5.16 -6.36
C ARG A 462 -26.84 6.17 -5.81
N SER A 463 -27.88 5.72 -5.11
CA SER A 463 -28.92 6.59 -4.55
C SER A 463 -28.41 7.34 -3.32
N ASN A 464 -28.21 8.66 -3.44
CA ASN A 464 -27.78 9.51 -2.34
C ASN A 464 -28.63 9.39 -1.05
N PRO A 465 -29.98 9.42 -1.09
CA PRO A 465 -30.77 9.32 0.14
C PRO A 465 -30.62 7.95 0.81
N MET A 466 -30.47 6.86 0.05
CA MET A 466 -30.19 5.54 0.61
C MET A 466 -28.83 5.51 1.31
N ARG A 467 -27.81 6.08 0.67
CA ARG A 467 -26.44 6.15 1.23
C ARG A 467 -26.40 6.97 2.52
N ILE A 468 -27.07 8.13 2.55
CA ILE A 468 -27.14 8.99 3.74
C ILE A 468 -27.84 8.24 4.88
N THR A 469 -29.01 7.65 4.63
CA THR A 469 -29.79 6.92 5.65
C THR A 469 -28.99 5.74 6.22
N ALA A 470 -28.35 4.95 5.36
CA ALA A 470 -27.53 3.83 5.80
C ALA A 470 -26.29 4.29 6.59
N SER A 471 -25.69 5.42 6.22
CA SER A 471 -24.53 5.98 6.93
C SER A 471 -24.91 6.55 8.30
N LEU A 472 -26.10 7.15 8.43
CA LEU A 472 -26.65 7.59 9.71
C LEU A 472 -26.96 6.39 10.61
N ALA A 473 -27.54 5.32 10.05
CA ALA A 473 -27.82 4.09 10.79
C ALA A 473 -26.54 3.44 11.34
N TYR A 474 -25.42 3.51 10.60
CA TYR A 474 -24.13 3.03 11.08
C TYR A 474 -23.50 3.95 12.15
N ALA A 475 -23.59 5.27 11.96
CA ALA A 475 -23.04 6.25 12.91
C ALA A 475 -23.78 6.24 14.26
N LEU A 476 -25.06 5.85 14.26
CA LEU A 476 -25.87 5.68 15.46
C LEU A 476 -26.05 4.20 15.85
N TRP A 477 -25.20 3.32 15.31
CA TRP A 477 -25.29 1.89 15.62
C TRP A 477 -24.98 1.65 17.11
N PRO A 478 -25.71 0.77 17.81
CA PRO A 478 -25.58 0.60 19.26
C PRO A 478 -24.17 0.28 19.74
N ALA A 479 -23.39 -0.46 18.95
CA ALA A 479 -22.00 -0.78 19.32
C ALA A 479 -21.12 0.48 19.43
N LEU A 480 -21.28 1.45 18.52
CA LEU A 480 -20.50 2.68 18.54
C LEU A 480 -20.92 3.60 19.68
N THR A 481 -22.23 3.77 19.87
CA THR A 481 -22.77 4.62 20.95
C THR A 481 -22.43 4.06 22.33
N ALA A 482 -22.42 2.73 22.48
CA ALA A 482 -22.00 2.08 23.73
C ALA A 482 -20.50 2.27 23.99
N SER A 483 -19.63 2.08 22.99
CA SER A 483 -18.20 2.33 23.15
C SER A 483 -17.89 3.80 23.49
N ILE A 484 -18.67 4.75 22.97
CA ILE A 484 -18.55 6.17 23.34
C ILE A 484 -19.01 6.39 24.79
N ALA A 485 -20.14 5.80 25.20
CA ALA A 485 -20.67 5.91 26.56
C ALA A 485 -19.71 5.36 27.62
N GLU A 486 -19.04 4.24 27.32
CA GLU A 486 -18.03 3.62 28.18
C GLU A 486 -16.64 4.24 28.01
N THR A 487 -16.47 5.22 27.12
CA THR A 487 -15.16 5.81 26.75
C THR A 487 -14.12 4.75 26.35
N ALA A 488 -14.57 3.68 25.72
CA ALA A 488 -13.75 2.57 25.25
C ALA A 488 -13.00 3.01 23.96
N PHE A 489 -11.88 3.72 24.12
CA PHE A 489 -11.24 4.44 23.01
C PHE A 489 -10.71 3.53 21.91
N ALA A 490 -10.09 2.40 22.26
CA ALA A 490 -9.56 1.46 21.27
C ALA A 490 -10.68 0.93 20.35
N GLN A 491 -11.86 0.73 20.90
CA GLN A 491 -13.04 0.22 20.22
C GLN A 491 -13.68 1.30 19.36
N VAL A 492 -13.77 2.53 19.86
CA VAL A 492 -14.20 3.68 19.05
C VAL A 492 -13.31 3.82 17.82
N VAL A 493 -11.98 3.71 17.96
CA VAL A 493 -11.05 3.73 16.82
C VAL A 493 -11.29 2.56 15.86
N ALA A 494 -11.42 1.34 16.38
CA ALA A 494 -11.67 0.15 15.56
C ALA A 494 -12.97 0.25 14.74
N ILE A 495 -14.07 0.64 15.39
CA ILE A 495 -15.40 0.75 14.79
C ILE A 495 -15.44 1.87 13.75
N THR A 496 -14.87 3.04 14.05
CA THR A 496 -14.88 4.19 13.12
C THR A 496 -14.05 3.96 11.86
N LEU A 497 -12.94 3.21 11.96
CA LEU A 497 -12.07 2.88 10.81
C LEU A 497 -12.57 1.68 10.00
N LEU A 498 -13.44 0.83 10.56
CA LEU A 498 -13.92 -0.40 9.93
C LEU A 498 -14.54 -0.19 8.53
N PRO A 499 -15.42 0.81 8.27
CA PRO A 499 -15.97 1.03 6.94
C PRO A 499 -14.92 1.39 5.88
N TYR A 500 -13.89 2.15 6.27
CA TYR A 500 -12.79 2.51 5.38
C TYR A 500 -11.92 1.30 5.04
N LEU A 501 -11.70 0.43 6.01
CA LEU A 501 -11.01 -0.84 5.82
C LEU A 501 -11.77 -1.71 4.82
N VAL A 502 -13.07 -1.95 5.04
CA VAL A 502 -13.90 -2.75 4.14
C VAL A 502 -13.93 -2.15 2.73
N LEU A 503 -14.02 -0.82 2.61
CA LEU A 503 -13.97 -0.13 1.32
C LEU A 503 -12.64 -0.36 0.58
N SER A 504 -11.51 -0.21 1.27
CA SER A 504 -10.18 -0.38 0.66
C SER A 504 -9.91 -1.85 0.28
N VAL A 505 -10.29 -2.81 1.13
CA VAL A 505 -10.21 -4.25 0.83
C VAL A 505 -11.12 -4.62 -0.34
N ALA A 506 -12.35 -4.10 -0.40
CA ALA A 506 -13.25 -4.31 -1.53
C ALA A 506 -12.65 -3.77 -2.85
N LYS A 507 -11.94 -2.63 -2.80
CA LYS A 507 -11.20 -2.09 -3.95
C LYS A 507 -10.03 -2.98 -4.38
N VAL A 508 -9.27 -3.53 -3.44
CA VAL A 508 -8.18 -4.50 -3.74
C VAL A 508 -8.75 -5.76 -4.38
N ALA A 509 -9.86 -6.28 -3.84
CA ALA A 509 -10.56 -7.47 -4.34
C ALA A 509 -11.37 -7.23 -5.62
N SER A 510 -11.45 -5.98 -6.11
CA SER A 510 -12.28 -5.56 -7.26
C SER A 510 -13.77 -5.93 -7.11
N LEU A 511 -14.31 -5.78 -5.90
CA LEU A 511 -15.72 -6.01 -5.58
C LEU A 511 -16.53 -4.72 -5.77
N GLY A 512 -17.67 -4.79 -6.48
CA GLY A 512 -18.56 -3.63 -6.68
C GLY A 512 -17.98 -2.52 -7.57
N ILE A 513 -16.91 -2.79 -8.30
CA ILE A 513 -16.27 -1.82 -9.19
C ILE A 513 -16.43 -2.30 -10.63
N SER A 514 -17.05 -1.47 -11.46
CA SER A 514 -17.23 -1.75 -12.89
C SER A 514 -15.89 -1.89 -13.60
N ASN A 515 -14.86 -1.12 -13.21
CA ASN A 515 -13.51 -1.19 -13.76
C ASN A 515 -12.47 -1.67 -12.73
N PRO A 516 -11.87 -2.87 -12.88
CA PRO A 516 -10.69 -3.21 -12.08
C PRO A 516 -9.62 -2.16 -12.36
N GLY A 517 -9.30 -1.35 -11.33
CA GLY A 517 -8.34 -0.26 -11.46
C GLY A 517 -7.00 -0.75 -11.99
N SER A 518 -6.23 0.15 -12.59
CA SER A 518 -4.87 -0.15 -13.04
C SER A 518 -4.05 -0.80 -11.91
N PHE A 519 -3.03 -1.59 -12.28
CA PHE A 519 -2.12 -2.23 -11.31
C PHE A 519 -1.63 -1.23 -10.24
N VAL A 520 -1.32 -0.01 -10.68
CA VAL A 520 -0.98 1.18 -9.88
C VAL A 520 -2.02 1.50 -8.80
N SER A 521 -3.31 1.52 -9.16
CA SER A 521 -4.41 1.79 -8.22
C SER A 521 -4.59 0.65 -7.21
N THR A 522 -4.35 -0.60 -7.61
CA THR A 522 -4.51 -1.76 -6.72
C THR A 522 -3.50 -1.70 -5.56
N TRP A 523 -2.21 -1.48 -5.85
CA TRP A 523 -1.17 -1.41 -4.81
C TRP A 523 -1.29 -0.20 -3.89
N SER A 524 -1.84 0.90 -4.39
CA SER A 524 -2.16 2.06 -3.55
C SER A 524 -3.24 1.72 -2.52
N GLN A 525 -4.27 0.98 -2.94
CA GLN A 525 -5.31 0.49 -2.03
C GLN A 525 -4.79 -0.59 -1.08
N VAL A 526 -3.84 -1.43 -1.51
CA VAL A 526 -3.14 -2.38 -0.61
C VAL A 526 -2.44 -1.64 0.53
N GLY A 527 -1.70 -0.56 0.23
CA GLY A 527 -1.06 0.27 1.24
C GLY A 527 -2.06 0.86 2.24
N VAL A 528 -3.15 1.46 1.75
CA VAL A 528 -4.22 2.00 2.60
C VAL A 528 -4.87 0.91 3.45
N SER A 529 -5.25 -0.22 2.84
CA SER A 529 -5.89 -1.32 3.56
C SER A 529 -4.99 -1.95 4.61
N GLY A 530 -3.67 -2.03 4.36
CA GLY A 530 -2.73 -2.60 5.33
C GLY A 530 -2.52 -1.70 6.54
N ILE A 531 -2.47 -0.37 6.34
CA ILE A 531 -2.43 0.59 7.46
C ILE A 531 -3.73 0.51 8.26
N LEU A 532 -4.89 0.54 7.59
CA LEU A 532 -6.19 0.47 8.26
C LEU A 532 -6.37 -0.86 9.02
N LEU A 533 -5.96 -1.99 8.43
CA LEU A 533 -6.02 -3.30 9.08
C LEU A 533 -5.10 -3.38 10.29
N ALA A 534 -3.88 -2.82 10.22
CA ALA A 534 -2.99 -2.75 11.37
C ALA A 534 -3.57 -1.89 12.50
N LEU A 535 -4.16 -0.72 12.18
CA LEU A 535 -4.81 0.14 13.18
C LEU A 535 -6.03 -0.53 13.82
N VAL A 536 -6.92 -1.13 13.03
CA VAL A 536 -8.12 -1.82 13.53
C VAL A 536 -7.74 -3.04 14.37
N ALA A 537 -6.80 -3.87 13.91
CA ALA A 537 -6.35 -5.04 14.64
C ALA A 537 -5.62 -4.67 15.93
N ALA A 538 -4.77 -3.64 15.92
CA ALA A 538 -4.09 -3.16 17.11
C ALA A 538 -5.06 -2.58 18.16
N SER A 539 -6.20 -2.02 17.73
CA SER A 539 -7.20 -1.45 18.64
C SER A 539 -8.23 -2.48 19.11
N SER A 540 -8.56 -3.50 18.31
CA SER A 540 -9.37 -4.63 18.74
C SER A 540 -8.82 -5.93 18.11
N PRO A 541 -7.98 -6.68 18.84
CA PRO A 541 -7.36 -7.89 18.31
C PRO A 541 -8.35 -8.98 17.88
N VAL A 542 -9.49 -9.10 18.58
CA VAL A 542 -10.59 -10.01 18.20
C VAL A 542 -11.15 -9.68 16.81
N LEU A 543 -11.44 -8.40 16.55
CA LEU A 543 -11.90 -7.94 15.25
C LEU A 543 -10.79 -8.09 14.18
N GLY A 544 -9.53 -7.83 14.56
CA GLY A 544 -8.37 -8.07 13.71
C GLY A 544 -8.29 -9.52 13.21
N LEU A 545 -8.45 -10.50 14.11
CA LEU A 545 -8.48 -11.92 13.77
C LEU A 545 -9.65 -12.26 12.83
N ALA A 546 -10.85 -11.76 13.13
CA ALA A 546 -12.02 -11.96 12.29
C ALA A 546 -11.79 -11.45 10.85
N LEU A 547 -11.20 -10.26 10.71
CA LEU A 547 -10.89 -9.65 9.42
C LEU A 547 -9.77 -10.41 8.68
N LEU A 548 -8.75 -10.91 9.38
CA LEU A 548 -7.71 -11.75 8.78
C LEU A 548 -8.29 -13.04 8.19
N ILE A 549 -9.23 -13.69 8.88
CA ILE A 549 -9.94 -14.89 8.40
C ILE A 549 -10.76 -14.54 7.14
N LEU A 550 -11.52 -13.44 7.17
CA LEU A 550 -12.34 -13.00 6.03
C LEU A 550 -11.49 -12.62 4.80
N ILE A 551 -10.38 -11.90 5.00
CA ILE A 551 -9.45 -11.53 3.92
C ILE A 551 -8.78 -12.77 3.34
N SER A 552 -8.39 -13.73 4.18
CA SER A 552 -7.80 -15.00 3.75
C SER A 552 -8.81 -15.84 2.94
N GLY A 553 -10.05 -15.94 3.41
CA GLY A 553 -11.15 -16.59 2.67
C GLY A 553 -11.40 -15.93 1.32
N LEU A 554 -11.39 -14.59 1.26
CA LEU A 554 -11.53 -13.84 0.02
C LEU A 554 -10.35 -14.08 -0.95
N ALA A 555 -9.14 -14.24 -0.41
CA ALA A 555 -7.94 -14.52 -1.19
C ALA A 555 -7.98 -15.92 -1.83
N ILE A 556 -8.55 -16.90 -1.13
CA ILE A 556 -8.81 -18.27 -1.65
C ILE A 556 -9.84 -18.22 -2.79
N VAL A 557 -10.94 -17.48 -2.62
CA VAL A 557 -12.00 -17.35 -3.64
C VAL A 557 -11.51 -16.57 -4.89
N ARG A 558 -10.49 -15.71 -4.75
CA ARG A 558 -9.95 -14.86 -5.82
C ARG A 558 -8.43 -15.06 -6.00
N PRO A 559 -7.97 -16.18 -6.58
CA PRO A 559 -6.53 -16.50 -6.67
C PRO A 559 -5.72 -15.49 -7.49
N ARG A 560 -6.36 -14.84 -8.49
CA ARG A 560 -5.73 -13.76 -9.27
C ARG A 560 -5.38 -12.52 -8.43
N LYS A 561 -5.98 -12.37 -7.25
CA LYS A 561 -5.78 -11.27 -6.29
C LYS A 561 -5.13 -11.75 -4.99
N LEU A 562 -4.65 -13.00 -4.94
CA LEU A 562 -4.01 -13.59 -3.76
C LEU A 562 -2.86 -12.71 -3.24
N MET A 563 -1.91 -12.35 -4.11
CA MET A 563 -0.75 -11.55 -3.71
C MET A 563 -1.15 -10.18 -3.14
N PRO A 564 -1.94 -9.32 -3.83
CA PRO A 564 -2.42 -8.08 -3.25
C PRO A 564 -3.12 -8.23 -1.91
N LEU A 565 -3.96 -9.26 -1.74
CA LEU A 565 -4.69 -9.51 -0.49
C LEU A 565 -3.76 -9.99 0.64
N LEU A 566 -2.80 -10.85 0.37
CA LEU A 566 -1.78 -11.23 1.35
C LEU A 566 -0.90 -10.05 1.76
N PHE A 567 -0.55 -9.16 0.83
CA PHE A 567 0.15 -7.93 1.16
C PHE A 567 -0.71 -6.94 1.96
N THR A 568 -2.03 -7.11 2.09
CA THR A 568 -2.81 -6.28 3.01
C THR A 568 -2.58 -6.66 4.47
N THR A 569 -2.29 -7.93 4.75
CA THR A 569 -2.11 -8.43 6.13
C THR A 569 -0.70 -8.26 6.66
N GLY A 570 0.27 -7.96 5.79
CA GLY A 570 1.69 -7.96 6.14
C GLY A 570 2.08 -6.97 7.24
N LEU A 571 1.53 -5.74 7.24
CA LEU A 571 1.84 -4.75 8.29
C LEU A 571 1.31 -5.21 9.65
N THR A 572 0.07 -5.70 9.69
CA THR A 572 -0.57 -6.24 10.89
C THR A 572 0.25 -7.40 11.47
N VAL A 573 0.73 -8.32 10.62
CA VAL A 573 1.58 -9.43 11.06
C VAL A 573 2.87 -8.89 11.69
N VAL A 574 3.55 -7.93 11.05
CA VAL A 574 4.81 -7.35 11.56
C VAL A 574 4.63 -6.72 12.95
N TRP A 575 3.55 -5.98 13.18
CA TRP A 575 3.28 -5.35 14.48
C TRP A 575 2.96 -6.34 15.60
N PHE A 576 2.29 -7.45 15.28
CA PHE A 576 1.90 -8.46 16.27
C PHE A 576 2.98 -9.50 16.54
N VAL A 577 4.01 -9.66 15.69
CA VAL A 577 5.06 -10.68 15.87
C VAL A 577 5.72 -10.63 17.25
N PRO A 578 6.19 -9.47 17.78
CA PRO A 578 6.83 -9.43 19.09
C PRO A 578 5.91 -9.93 20.22
N LEU A 579 4.65 -9.47 20.22
CA LEU A 579 3.64 -9.87 21.19
C LEU A 579 3.32 -11.37 21.08
N VAL A 580 3.17 -11.90 19.87
CA VAL A 580 2.90 -13.33 19.62
C VAL A 580 4.03 -14.20 20.17
N LEU A 581 5.29 -13.82 19.93
CA LEU A 581 6.45 -14.56 20.43
C LEU A 581 6.51 -14.57 21.95
N GLU A 582 6.20 -13.45 22.60
CA GLU A 582 6.11 -13.36 24.06
C GLU A 582 4.99 -14.24 24.63
N ARG A 583 3.77 -14.17 24.07
CA ARG A 583 2.62 -14.95 24.58
C ARG A 583 2.76 -16.46 24.37
N LEU A 584 3.49 -16.86 23.32
CA LEU A 584 3.86 -18.26 23.12
C LEU A 584 4.90 -18.71 24.16
N ALA A 585 5.83 -17.85 24.57
CA ALA A 585 6.80 -18.16 25.61
C ALA A 585 6.14 -18.27 27.01
N THR A 586 5.14 -17.45 27.31
CA THR A 586 4.41 -17.49 28.59
C THR A 586 3.25 -18.49 28.64
N SER A 587 3.08 -19.33 27.61
CA SER A 587 2.02 -20.37 27.52
C SER A 587 0.58 -19.85 27.59
N GLN A 588 0.34 -18.59 27.21
CA GLN A 588 -0.99 -17.96 27.23
C GLN A 588 -1.36 -17.37 25.84
N PRO A 589 -1.47 -18.19 24.78
CA PRO A 589 -1.64 -17.69 23.41
C PRO A 589 -2.97 -16.94 23.19
N LEU A 590 -4.03 -17.29 23.93
CA LEU A 590 -5.34 -16.62 23.80
C LEU A 590 -5.35 -15.19 24.35
N SER A 591 -4.38 -14.82 25.19
CA SER A 591 -4.26 -13.46 25.75
C SER A 591 -4.01 -12.38 24.69
N ILE A 592 -3.53 -12.75 23.49
CA ILE A 592 -3.36 -11.83 22.36
C ILE A 592 -4.69 -11.18 21.96
N LEU A 593 -5.82 -11.83 22.27
CA LEU A 593 -7.16 -11.35 21.95
C LEU A 593 -7.70 -10.32 22.92
N LEU A 594 -6.99 -10.00 24.01
CA LEU A 594 -7.41 -8.99 24.98
C LEU A 594 -7.40 -7.60 24.35
N SER A 595 -8.43 -6.82 24.66
CA SER A 595 -8.52 -5.44 24.18
C SER A 595 -7.58 -4.53 24.99
N PRO A 596 -6.86 -3.61 24.33
CA PRO A 596 -6.04 -2.63 25.03
C PRO A 596 -6.93 -1.55 25.68
N GLY A 597 -6.62 -1.17 26.92
CA GLY A 597 -7.35 -0.13 27.65
C GLY A 597 -7.33 -0.30 29.17
N ILE A 598 -8.12 0.54 29.84
CA ILE A 598 -8.40 0.47 31.27
C ILE A 598 -9.80 -0.11 31.44
N GLY A 599 -9.93 -1.06 32.36
CA GLY A 599 -11.22 -1.60 32.78
C GLY A 599 -11.51 -3.00 32.21
N ALA A 600 -12.20 -3.77 33.04
CA ALA A 600 -12.80 -5.03 32.63
C ALA A 600 -13.86 -4.75 31.55
N PRO A 601 -13.81 -5.36 30.35
CA PRO A 601 -14.93 -5.31 29.44
C PRO A 601 -16.18 -5.81 30.16
N ARG A 602 -17.27 -5.04 30.06
CA ARG A 602 -18.56 -5.43 30.61
C ARG A 602 -18.90 -6.83 30.06
N ALA A 603 -19.03 -7.81 30.96
CA ALA A 603 -19.37 -9.17 30.57
C ALA A 603 -20.75 -9.14 29.90
N LEU A 604 -20.77 -9.38 28.59
CA LEU A 604 -22.02 -9.60 27.87
C LEU A 604 -22.47 -11.04 28.16
N ASP A 605 -23.62 -11.20 28.79
CA ASP A 605 -24.20 -12.54 28.98
C ASP A 605 -24.49 -13.16 27.61
N ALA A 606 -24.01 -14.40 27.42
CA ALA A 606 -24.20 -15.19 26.20
C ALA A 606 -25.66 -15.62 26.02
N SER A 607 -26.53 -14.67 25.72
CA SER A 607 -27.98 -14.85 25.59
C SER A 607 -28.45 -14.59 24.15
N TRP A 608 -29.65 -15.06 23.81
CA TRP A 608 -30.29 -14.84 22.50
C TRP A 608 -30.49 -13.35 22.18
N THR A 609 -30.32 -12.48 23.18
CA THR A 609 -30.39 -11.04 23.02
C THR A 609 -29.12 -10.45 22.45
N LEU A 610 -27.96 -11.14 22.41
CA LEU A 610 -26.69 -10.63 21.85
C LEU A 610 -26.77 -9.84 20.52
N PRO A 611 -27.50 -10.30 19.48
CA PRO A 611 -27.67 -9.54 18.24
C PRO A 611 -28.60 -8.31 18.36
N PHE A 612 -29.41 -8.25 19.42
CA PHE A 612 -30.36 -7.17 19.73
C PHE A 612 -29.87 -6.25 20.88
N PHE A 613 -29.01 -6.75 21.78
CA PHE A 613 -28.65 -6.23 23.10
C PHE A 613 -27.32 -6.81 23.61
N GLY A 614 -26.37 -5.94 23.92
CA GLY A 614 -25.29 -6.21 24.86
C GLY A 614 -25.52 -5.58 26.25
N PHE A 615 -26.69 -5.03 26.58
CA PHE A 615 -26.82 -4.21 27.79
C PHE A 615 -28.19 -4.40 28.46
N GLY A 616 -28.20 -4.42 29.80
CA GLY A 616 -29.32 -4.86 30.65
C GLY A 616 -30.63 -4.07 30.52
N PHE A 617 -31.67 -4.57 31.22
CA PHE A 617 -33.08 -4.22 31.02
C PHE A 617 -33.46 -2.74 31.27
N ASP A 618 -32.63 -1.93 31.94
CA ASP A 618 -32.90 -0.49 32.11
C ASP A 618 -32.66 0.34 30.83
N ALA A 619 -31.88 -0.18 29.86
CA ALA A 619 -31.53 0.50 28.60
C ALA A 619 -32.33 0.00 27.38
N LEU A 620 -33.47 -0.67 27.61
CA LEU A 620 -34.21 -1.44 26.60
C LEU A 620 -34.89 -0.62 25.49
N SER A 621 -35.00 0.70 25.57
CA SER A 621 -35.81 1.42 24.59
C SER A 621 -35.11 1.68 23.25
N PHE A 622 -33.83 2.08 23.20
CA PHE A 622 -33.35 2.82 22.01
C PHE A 622 -32.54 2.04 20.97
N GLY A 623 -31.76 1.02 21.37
CA GLY A 623 -30.95 0.24 20.41
C GLY A 623 -31.79 -0.62 19.45
N LEU A 624 -32.90 -1.18 19.96
CA LEU A 624 -33.87 -1.95 19.17
C LEU A 624 -34.47 -1.16 18.01
N PHE A 625 -34.68 0.14 18.20
CA PHE A 625 -35.30 1.00 17.21
C PHE A 625 -34.49 1.08 15.92
N ILE A 626 -33.15 1.00 15.98
CA ILE A 626 -32.30 0.91 14.78
C ILE A 626 -32.09 -0.53 14.33
N THR A 627 -31.77 -1.45 15.25
CA THR A 627 -31.36 -2.80 14.88
C THR A 627 -32.50 -3.61 14.26
N ALA A 628 -33.70 -3.55 14.82
CA ALA A 628 -34.87 -4.32 14.36
C ALA A 628 -35.30 -3.96 12.91
N PRO A 629 -35.56 -2.69 12.54
CA PRO A 629 -35.97 -2.38 11.17
C PRO A 629 -34.85 -2.64 10.16
N VAL A 630 -33.58 -2.40 10.52
CA VAL A 630 -32.44 -2.70 9.63
C VAL A 630 -32.34 -4.21 9.36
N LEU A 631 -32.49 -5.06 10.38
CA LEU A 631 -32.43 -6.52 10.21
C LEU A 631 -33.60 -7.04 9.37
N VAL A 632 -34.82 -6.56 9.61
CA VAL A 632 -35.99 -6.94 8.81
C VAL A 632 -35.78 -6.57 7.34
N LEU A 633 -35.32 -5.34 7.07
CA LEU A 633 -35.05 -4.89 5.70
C LEU A 633 -33.86 -5.61 5.05
N ALA A 634 -32.84 -5.97 5.82
CA ALA A 634 -31.71 -6.78 5.37
C ALA A 634 -32.10 -8.24 5.08
N LEU A 635 -33.15 -8.78 5.72
CA LEU A 635 -33.71 -10.07 5.35
C LEU A 635 -34.51 -9.97 4.04
N ILE A 636 -35.29 -8.90 3.89
CA ILE A 636 -36.04 -8.63 2.64
C ILE A 636 -35.09 -8.46 1.45
N SER A 637 -33.87 -7.94 1.66
CA SER A 637 -32.90 -7.79 0.56
C SER A 637 -32.44 -9.12 -0.07
N LEU A 638 -32.60 -10.26 0.61
CA LEU A 638 -32.35 -11.59 0.03
C LEU A 638 -33.31 -11.95 -1.11
N LEU A 639 -34.49 -11.31 -1.17
CA LEU A 639 -35.51 -11.53 -2.20
C LEU A 639 -35.34 -10.63 -3.43
N THR A 640 -34.31 -9.79 -3.45
CA THR A 640 -34.06 -8.81 -4.52
C THR A 640 -33.10 -9.36 -5.60
N PRO A 641 -33.02 -8.75 -6.80
CA PRO A 641 -32.02 -9.12 -7.82
C PRO A 641 -30.56 -9.09 -7.32
N GLY A 642 -30.27 -8.42 -6.19
CA GLY A 642 -28.99 -8.44 -5.49
C GLY A 642 -28.75 -9.64 -4.56
N ALA A 643 -29.59 -10.68 -4.59
CA ALA A 643 -29.60 -11.79 -3.62
C ALA A 643 -28.23 -12.42 -3.34
N LYS A 644 -27.38 -12.64 -4.35
CA LYS A 644 -26.04 -13.24 -4.18
C LYS A 644 -25.11 -12.36 -3.34
N ALA A 645 -25.15 -11.04 -3.55
CA ALA A 645 -24.36 -10.09 -2.78
C ALA A 645 -24.92 -9.95 -1.35
N SER A 646 -26.25 -9.95 -1.21
CA SER A 646 -26.92 -9.95 0.09
C SER A 646 -26.58 -11.20 0.91
N LEU A 647 -26.53 -12.38 0.26
CA LEU A 647 -26.17 -13.65 0.91
C LEU A 647 -24.73 -13.64 1.39
N ALA A 648 -23.79 -13.13 0.59
CA ALA A 648 -22.40 -12.98 1.01
C ALA A 648 -22.25 -12.06 2.24
N LEU A 649 -23.00 -10.96 2.29
CA LEU A 649 -23.02 -10.04 3.44
C LEU A 649 -23.63 -10.71 4.68
N TRP A 650 -24.68 -11.51 4.53
CA TRP A 650 -25.24 -12.30 5.63
C TRP A 650 -24.28 -13.36 6.16
N ILE A 651 -23.47 -14.00 5.31
CA ILE A 651 -22.42 -14.92 5.77
C ILE A 651 -21.42 -14.18 6.66
N VAL A 652 -21.00 -12.97 6.28
CA VAL A 652 -20.10 -12.13 7.09
C VAL A 652 -20.76 -11.73 8.42
N ALA A 653 -22.04 -11.34 8.38
CA ALA A 653 -22.81 -10.97 9.57
C ALA A 653 -22.91 -12.15 10.56
N LEU A 654 -23.34 -13.32 10.08
CA LEU A 654 -23.47 -14.53 10.88
C LEU A 654 -22.11 -15.01 11.41
N PHE A 655 -21.03 -14.87 10.63
CA PHE A 655 -19.67 -15.15 11.08
C PHE A 655 -19.25 -14.24 12.25
N ALA A 656 -19.50 -12.93 12.14
CA ALA A 656 -19.20 -11.98 13.22
C ALA A 656 -19.99 -12.29 14.50
N LEU A 657 -21.28 -12.64 14.35
CA LEU A 657 -22.14 -13.01 15.47
C LEU A 657 -21.71 -14.34 16.12
N ALA A 658 -21.36 -15.35 15.31
CA ALA A 658 -20.87 -16.63 15.82
C ALA A 658 -19.57 -16.45 16.60
N LEU A 659 -18.64 -15.63 16.10
CA LEU A 659 -17.40 -15.34 16.80
C LEU A 659 -17.65 -14.56 18.10
N ALA A 660 -18.62 -13.64 18.12
CA ALA A 660 -19.01 -12.94 19.33
C ALA A 660 -19.60 -13.90 20.38
N PHE A 661 -20.44 -14.84 19.94
CA PHE A 661 -21.01 -15.87 20.81
C PHE A 661 -19.93 -16.79 21.41
N VAL A 662 -18.96 -17.22 20.60
CA VAL A 662 -17.81 -18.01 21.09
C VAL A 662 -16.96 -17.18 22.05
N GLY A 663 -16.70 -15.91 21.72
CA GLY A 663 -15.89 -15.01 22.55
C GLY A 663 -16.50 -14.73 23.92
N ALA A 664 -17.84 -14.69 24.03
CA ALA A 664 -18.55 -14.54 25.30
C ALA A 664 -18.28 -15.70 26.28
N GLY A 665 -17.90 -16.87 25.78
CA GLY A 665 -17.54 -18.03 26.61
C GLY A 665 -16.11 -18.00 27.15
N VAL A 666 -15.25 -17.10 26.66
CA VAL A 666 -13.83 -17.01 27.08
C VAL A 666 -13.69 -16.00 28.21
N LYS A 667 -13.18 -16.46 29.35
CA LYS A 667 -12.87 -15.63 30.52
C LYS A 667 -11.39 -15.72 30.86
N PHE A 668 -10.81 -14.60 31.24
CA PHE A 668 -9.45 -14.52 31.75
C PHE A 668 -9.51 -14.19 33.24
N ASP A 669 -8.67 -14.85 34.02
CA ASP A 669 -8.51 -14.61 35.45
C ASP A 669 -7.40 -13.57 35.67
N PHE A 670 -7.73 -12.48 36.35
CA PHE A 670 -6.82 -11.37 36.65
C PHE A 670 -6.52 -11.25 38.15
N GLY A 671 -6.76 -12.29 38.96
CA GLY A 671 -6.55 -12.29 40.41
C GLY A 671 -7.80 -11.84 41.19
N GLU A 672 -7.62 -11.20 42.37
CA GLU A 672 -8.72 -10.80 43.26
C GLU A 672 -9.74 -9.81 42.64
N ILE A 673 -9.40 -9.21 41.49
CA ILE A 673 -10.27 -8.34 40.71
C ILE A 673 -10.88 -9.16 39.57
N SER A 674 -12.12 -9.63 39.78
CA SER A 674 -13.09 -10.23 38.84
C SER A 674 -12.58 -10.75 37.47
N SER A 675 -12.89 -12.02 37.15
CA SER A 675 -12.68 -12.59 35.81
C SER A 675 -13.30 -11.72 34.70
N THR A 676 -12.52 -11.28 33.72
CA THR A 676 -13.01 -10.43 32.63
C THR A 676 -13.11 -11.23 31.33
N GLY A 677 -14.18 -11.01 30.56
CA GLY A 677 -14.45 -11.69 29.29
C GLY A 677 -13.69 -11.07 28.12
N LEU A 678 -13.76 -11.69 26.93
CA LEU A 678 -13.39 -10.98 25.71
C LEU A 678 -14.34 -9.83 25.45
N GLU A 679 -13.83 -8.76 24.87
CA GLU A 679 -14.67 -7.66 24.45
C GLU A 679 -15.27 -7.90 23.06
N LEU A 680 -16.59 -7.73 22.93
CA LEU A 680 -17.35 -8.21 21.78
C LEU A 680 -18.02 -7.09 20.97
N THR A 681 -17.95 -5.84 21.45
CA THR A 681 -18.60 -4.65 20.84
C THR A 681 -18.15 -4.41 19.40
N SER A 682 -16.86 -4.61 19.12
CA SER A 682 -16.27 -4.46 17.78
C SER A 682 -16.78 -5.52 16.77
N LEU A 683 -17.08 -6.75 17.22
CA LEU A 683 -17.70 -7.79 16.40
C LEU A 683 -19.18 -7.49 16.11
N LEU A 684 -19.90 -6.93 17.07
CA LEU A 684 -21.27 -6.45 16.86
C LEU A 684 -21.33 -5.27 15.89
N ALA A 685 -20.27 -4.46 15.81
CA ALA A 685 -20.14 -3.42 14.80
C ALA A 685 -19.89 -4.00 13.38
N LEU A 686 -19.13 -5.09 13.27
CA LEU A 686 -18.95 -5.81 12.00
C LEU A 686 -20.27 -6.45 11.53
N PHE A 687 -21.04 -7.03 12.46
CA PHE A 687 -22.40 -7.50 12.21
C PHE A 687 -23.30 -6.37 11.69
N GLY A 688 -23.31 -5.23 12.38
CA GLY A 688 -24.08 -4.05 11.98
C GLY A 688 -23.69 -3.51 10.60
N LEU A 689 -22.39 -3.41 10.31
CA LEU A 689 -21.89 -2.99 9.01
C LEU A 689 -22.41 -3.90 7.89
N ALA A 690 -22.33 -5.23 8.08
CA ALA A 690 -22.78 -6.20 7.10
C ALA A 690 -24.31 -6.18 6.90
N ALA A 691 -25.08 -6.07 7.99
CA ALA A 691 -26.54 -5.96 7.94
C ALA A 691 -26.99 -4.66 7.23
N ILE A 692 -26.39 -3.52 7.56
CA ILE A 692 -26.71 -2.24 6.90
C ILE A 692 -26.29 -2.29 5.43
N ALA A 693 -25.14 -2.89 5.10
CA ALA A 693 -24.73 -3.07 3.70
C ALA A 693 -25.70 -3.96 2.91
N ALA A 694 -26.29 -4.98 3.54
CA ALA A 694 -27.34 -5.80 2.94
C ALA A 694 -28.62 -4.98 2.73
N PHE A 695 -29.02 -4.14 3.70
CA PHE A 695 -30.11 -3.17 3.53
C PHE A 695 -29.89 -2.24 2.32
N VAL A 696 -28.67 -1.75 2.07
CA VAL A 696 -28.37 -0.90 0.90
C VAL A 696 -28.63 -1.61 -0.44
N GLN A 697 -28.52 -2.94 -0.50
CA GLN A 697 -28.84 -3.72 -1.71
C GLN A 697 -30.30 -3.59 -2.15
N LEU A 698 -31.20 -3.24 -1.23
CA LEU A 698 -32.61 -2.95 -1.54
C LEU A 698 -32.78 -1.76 -2.51
N ALA A 699 -31.74 -0.95 -2.72
CA ALA A 699 -31.74 0.08 -3.75
C ALA A 699 -31.87 -0.46 -5.18
N THR A 700 -31.59 -1.76 -5.39
CA THR A 700 -31.79 -2.46 -6.67
C THR A 700 -33.23 -2.93 -6.89
N ALA A 701 -34.09 -2.79 -5.87
CA ALA A 701 -35.52 -3.11 -5.95
C ALA A 701 -36.36 -1.93 -6.52
N SER A 702 -37.69 -2.06 -6.48
CA SER A 702 -38.60 -1.02 -6.98
C SER A 702 -38.44 0.31 -6.21
N SER A 703 -38.71 1.43 -6.88
CA SER A 703 -38.61 2.77 -6.29
C SER A 703 -39.50 2.97 -5.06
N ALA A 704 -40.67 2.31 -5.03
CA ALA A 704 -41.60 2.32 -3.90
C ALA A 704 -41.03 1.61 -2.66
N LEU A 705 -40.53 0.39 -2.82
CA LEU A 705 -39.88 -0.36 -1.72
C LEU A 705 -38.69 0.41 -1.15
N ARG A 706 -37.90 1.03 -2.02
CA ARG A 706 -36.76 1.86 -1.63
C ARG A 706 -37.18 3.06 -0.78
N ALA A 707 -38.25 3.75 -1.15
CA ALA A 707 -38.75 4.91 -0.40
C ALA A 707 -39.31 4.53 0.98
N ILE A 708 -40.10 3.44 1.04
CA ILE A 708 -40.64 2.91 2.29
C ILE A 708 -39.52 2.50 3.25
N ALA A 709 -38.51 1.81 2.75
CA ALA A 709 -37.39 1.34 3.55
C ALA A 709 -36.55 2.51 4.12
N ILE A 710 -36.33 3.56 3.31
CA ILE A 710 -35.67 4.79 3.78
C ILE A 710 -36.50 5.47 4.87
N ALA A 711 -37.81 5.63 4.65
CA ALA A 711 -38.71 6.27 5.62
C ALA A 711 -38.78 5.49 6.94
N LEU A 712 -38.84 4.16 6.88
CA LEU A 712 -38.87 3.29 8.06
C LEU A 712 -37.61 3.45 8.90
N VAL A 713 -36.42 3.38 8.29
CA VAL A 713 -35.14 3.52 9.03
C VAL A 713 -34.96 4.95 9.56
N ALA A 714 -35.37 5.97 8.81
CA ALA A 714 -35.26 7.36 9.24
C ALA A 714 -36.18 7.68 10.43
N VAL A 715 -37.45 7.26 10.38
CA VAL A 715 -38.45 7.60 11.40
C VAL A 715 -38.36 6.67 12.60
N VAL A 716 -38.30 5.36 12.38
CA VAL A 716 -38.35 4.36 13.45
C VAL A 716 -36.97 4.14 14.06
N GLY A 717 -35.88 4.30 13.30
CA GLY A 717 -34.52 4.05 13.79
C GLY A 717 -33.74 5.30 14.18
N ILE A 718 -33.41 6.14 13.18
CA ILE A 718 -32.46 7.25 13.35
C ILE A 718 -32.98 8.28 14.35
N GLY A 719 -34.26 8.66 14.28
CA GLY A 719 -34.87 9.64 15.19
C GLY A 719 -34.73 9.27 16.67
N PRO A 720 -35.25 8.11 17.12
CA PRO A 720 -35.13 7.67 18.51
C PRO A 720 -33.69 7.51 18.99
N ALA A 721 -32.77 7.03 18.15
CA ALA A 721 -31.38 6.87 18.55
C ALA A 721 -30.63 8.19 18.69
N ALA A 722 -30.88 9.15 17.79
CA ALA A 722 -30.33 10.51 17.91
C ALA A 722 -30.85 11.20 19.17
N PHE A 723 -32.14 11.01 19.50
CA PHE A 723 -32.74 11.48 20.74
C PHE A 723 -32.06 10.84 21.96
N ALA A 724 -31.88 9.52 21.96
CA ALA A 724 -31.25 8.80 23.07
C ALA A 724 -29.81 9.23 23.34
N MET A 725 -29.04 9.47 22.28
CA MET A 725 -27.67 9.97 22.36
C MET A 725 -27.63 11.40 22.92
N ALA A 726 -28.61 12.24 22.57
CA ALA A 726 -28.72 13.59 23.10
C ALA A 726 -29.15 13.62 24.59
N THR A 727 -29.99 12.68 25.03
CA THR A 727 -30.48 12.64 26.41
C THR A 727 -29.55 11.93 27.39
N ASN A 728 -28.65 11.07 26.90
CA ASN A 728 -27.71 10.30 27.73
C ASN A 728 -26.27 10.62 27.32
N PRO A 729 -25.71 11.77 27.75
CA PRO A 729 -24.33 12.11 27.45
C PRO A 729 -23.37 11.11 28.11
N PRO A 730 -22.21 10.82 27.48
CA PRO A 730 -21.23 9.91 28.04
C PRO A 730 -20.63 10.48 29.35
N ALA A 731 -20.29 9.61 30.30
CA ALA A 731 -19.71 9.99 31.59
C ALA A 731 -18.22 10.37 31.44
N VAL A 732 -17.98 11.54 30.84
CA VAL A 732 -16.65 12.04 30.50
C VAL A 732 -16.30 13.24 31.37
N SER A 733 -15.08 13.28 31.89
CA SER A 733 -14.49 14.47 32.51
C SER A 733 -13.37 15.03 31.64
N TYR A 734 -13.31 16.36 31.54
CA TYR A 734 -12.26 17.07 30.81
C TYR A 734 -11.27 17.69 31.79
N SER A 735 -9.98 17.47 31.57
CA SER A 735 -8.90 17.95 32.44
C SER A 735 -7.73 18.54 31.64
N ASP A 736 -6.81 19.20 32.33
CA ASP A 736 -5.59 19.76 31.73
C ASP A 736 -4.58 18.68 31.25
N GLY A 737 -4.90 17.39 31.41
CA GLY A 737 -4.03 16.26 31.08
C GLY A 737 -3.04 15.87 32.17
N ARG A 738 -3.09 16.55 33.31
CA ARG A 738 -2.36 16.19 34.53
C ARG A 738 -2.99 14.94 35.15
N SER A 739 -2.15 13.98 35.52
CA SER A 739 -2.53 12.78 36.30
C SER A 739 -1.93 12.80 37.70
N VAL A 740 -1.15 13.84 38.01
CA VAL A 740 -0.43 14.05 39.26
C VAL A 740 -0.47 15.54 39.63
N PRO A 741 -0.25 15.89 40.90
CA PRO A 741 -0.08 17.28 41.34
C PRO A 741 0.93 18.07 40.50
N SER A 742 0.73 19.39 40.40
CA SER A 742 1.54 20.29 39.58
C SER A 742 3.03 20.25 39.89
N ILE A 743 3.42 20.06 41.16
CA ILE A 743 4.82 19.98 41.57
C ILE A 743 5.51 18.72 41.04
N ILE A 744 4.84 17.56 41.11
CA ILE A 744 5.34 16.29 40.56
C ILE A 744 5.42 16.39 39.03
N GLN A 745 4.41 16.99 38.39
CA GLN A 745 4.39 17.22 36.96
C GLN A 745 5.57 18.11 36.52
N ALA A 746 5.83 19.21 37.23
CA ALA A 746 6.91 20.14 36.93
C ALA A 746 8.30 19.48 37.06
N ASP A 747 8.52 18.69 38.11
CA ASP A 747 9.79 17.96 38.29
C ASP A 747 9.97 16.90 37.17
N SER A 748 8.90 16.22 36.78
CA SER A 748 8.93 15.27 35.67
C SER A 748 9.21 15.96 34.32
N ASP A 749 8.58 17.11 34.06
CA ASP A 749 8.78 17.88 32.83
C ASP A 749 10.18 18.54 32.77
N ALA A 750 10.78 18.84 33.93
CA ALA A 750 12.18 19.23 34.06
C ALA A 750 13.17 18.09 33.78
N GLY A 751 12.68 16.89 33.49
CA GLY A 751 13.48 15.71 33.17
C GLY A 751 14.09 15.04 34.40
N MET A 752 13.55 15.29 35.60
CA MET A 752 14.01 14.65 36.82
C MET A 752 13.39 13.25 36.96
N PHE A 753 14.16 12.29 37.49
CA PHE A 753 13.63 10.99 37.87
C PHE A 753 12.82 11.13 39.15
N VAL A 754 11.49 11.01 39.04
CA VAL A 754 10.55 11.14 40.14
C VAL A 754 9.72 9.87 40.24
N ARG A 755 9.65 9.26 41.43
CA ARG A 755 8.69 8.21 41.75
C ARG A 755 7.75 8.68 42.84
N THR A 756 6.46 8.41 42.65
CA THR A 756 5.42 8.79 43.61
C THR A 756 4.70 7.54 44.08
N LEU A 757 4.56 7.41 45.40
CA LEU A 757 3.76 6.37 46.04
C LEU A 757 2.38 6.94 46.39
N LYS A 758 1.33 6.44 45.75
CA LYS A 758 -0.05 6.82 46.05
C LYS A 758 -0.68 5.80 46.99
N LEU A 759 -1.23 6.27 48.10
CA LEU A 759 -1.91 5.47 49.11
C LEU A 759 -3.40 5.76 49.06
N GLY A 760 -4.23 4.72 49.05
CA GLY A 760 -5.67 4.81 49.16
C GLY A 760 -6.19 4.00 50.33
N ALA A 761 -6.88 4.66 51.26
CA ALA A 761 -7.55 4.02 52.38
C ALA A 761 -8.83 3.30 51.91
N GLY A 762 -8.90 1.98 52.11
CA GLY A 762 -10.14 1.21 52.10
C GLY A 762 -10.62 0.95 53.54
N GLU A 763 -11.80 0.34 53.70
CA GLU A 763 -12.39 0.09 55.03
C GLU A 763 -11.55 -0.85 55.91
N GLU A 764 -10.86 -1.84 55.32
CA GLU A 764 -10.03 -2.83 56.05
C GLU A 764 -8.63 -3.05 55.44
N SER A 765 -8.32 -2.38 54.31
CA SER A 765 -7.03 -2.52 53.63
C SER A 765 -6.54 -1.19 53.06
N VAL A 766 -5.22 -1.01 53.00
CA VAL A 766 -4.60 0.15 52.35
C VAL A 766 -4.07 -0.30 51.00
N SER A 767 -4.57 0.34 49.94
CA SER A 767 -4.05 0.17 48.58
C SER A 767 -2.84 1.08 48.38
N ALA A 768 -1.80 0.55 47.73
CA ALA A 768 -0.61 1.31 47.38
C ALA A 768 -0.33 1.17 45.88
N GLU A 769 -0.22 2.30 45.19
CA GLU A 769 0.05 2.39 43.77
C GLU A 769 1.36 3.17 43.58
N LEU A 770 2.38 2.52 43.01
CA LEU A 770 3.66 3.15 42.71
C LEU A 770 3.72 3.50 41.22
N PHE A 771 4.01 4.77 40.90
CA PHE A 771 4.19 5.20 39.52
C PHE A 771 5.39 6.13 39.34
N GLU A 772 5.90 6.18 38.11
CA GLU A 772 7.08 6.98 37.72
C GLU A 772 6.72 8.17 36.85
N GLY A 773 7.37 9.31 37.10
CA GLY A 773 7.25 10.57 36.36
C GLY A 773 5.87 11.21 36.52
N SER A 774 5.30 11.69 35.41
CA SER A 774 4.02 12.40 35.34
C SER A 774 2.75 11.57 35.67
N GLY A 775 2.87 10.40 36.30
CA GLY A 775 1.75 9.49 36.58
C GLY A 775 1.58 8.37 35.56
N VAL A 776 0.54 7.56 35.76
CA VAL A 776 0.11 6.53 34.81
C VAL A 776 -0.50 7.22 33.59
N LYS A 777 0.09 6.99 32.42
CA LYS A 777 -0.33 7.55 31.13
C LYS A 777 -0.77 6.43 30.19
N PHE A 778 -1.62 6.76 29.22
CA PHE A 778 -2.28 5.76 28.37
C PHE A 778 -1.29 4.89 27.57
N GLU A 779 -0.18 5.45 27.12
CA GLU A 779 0.85 4.75 26.34
C GLU A 779 1.68 3.74 27.16
N LYS A 780 1.65 3.83 28.49
CA LYS A 780 2.35 2.90 29.40
C LYS A 780 1.48 1.74 29.88
N LEU A 781 0.21 1.70 29.47
CA LEU A 781 -0.64 0.55 29.74
C LEU A 781 -0.22 -0.62 28.86
N SER A 782 -0.02 -1.78 29.49
CA SER A 782 0.31 -3.02 28.80
C SER A 782 -0.62 -4.12 29.26
N THR A 783 -1.26 -4.81 28.30
CA THR A 783 -2.02 -6.03 28.57
C THR A 783 -1.12 -7.13 29.14
N ALA A 784 0.17 -7.13 28.82
CA ALA A 784 1.13 -8.10 29.38
C ALA A 784 1.37 -7.85 30.86
N PHE A 785 1.54 -6.58 31.23
CA PHE A 785 1.67 -6.20 32.62
C PHE A 785 0.39 -6.48 33.42
N GLN A 786 -0.80 -6.18 32.88
CA GLN A 786 -2.07 -6.43 33.57
C GLN A 786 -2.28 -7.91 33.94
N ILE A 787 -1.93 -8.83 33.03
CA ILE A 787 -2.02 -10.28 33.29
C ILE A 787 -0.94 -10.72 34.28
N ALA A 788 0.27 -10.21 34.16
CA ALA A 788 1.38 -10.58 35.03
C ALA A 788 1.24 -10.02 36.45
N ASN A 789 0.57 -8.88 36.62
CA ASN A 789 0.51 -8.14 37.90
C ASN A 789 -0.02 -8.99 39.06
N SER A 790 -1.02 -9.84 38.82
CA SER A 790 -1.58 -10.73 39.85
C SER A 790 -0.60 -11.80 40.34
N GLY A 791 0.28 -12.30 39.47
CA GLY A 791 1.35 -13.23 39.84
C GLY A 791 2.58 -12.53 40.43
N LEU A 792 2.93 -11.36 39.89
CA LEU A 792 4.14 -10.60 40.26
C LEU A 792 4.17 -10.18 41.73
N SER A 793 3.02 -9.83 42.31
CA SER A 793 2.94 -9.46 43.73
C SER A 793 3.36 -10.60 44.67
N ASN A 794 3.13 -11.85 44.27
CA ASN A 794 3.46 -13.04 45.06
C ASN A 794 4.86 -13.58 44.75
N GLU A 795 5.32 -13.44 43.50
CA GLU A 795 6.58 -14.01 43.04
C GLU A 795 7.80 -13.11 43.27
N ASN A 796 7.65 -11.80 43.15
CA ASN A 796 8.79 -10.88 43.23
C ASN A 796 8.93 -10.31 44.66
N PRO A 797 10.08 -10.55 45.34
CA PRO A 797 10.29 -10.12 46.72
C PRO A 797 10.21 -8.60 46.90
N GLN A 798 10.46 -7.81 45.84
CA GLN A 798 10.40 -6.36 45.91
C GLN A 798 8.99 -5.83 46.20
N TYR A 799 7.92 -6.51 45.74
CA TYR A 799 6.54 -6.13 46.09
C TYR A 799 6.22 -6.42 47.56
N GLN A 800 6.78 -7.48 48.14
CA GLN A 800 6.64 -7.77 49.57
C GLN A 800 7.36 -6.72 50.43
N VAL A 801 8.56 -6.30 50.02
CA VAL A 801 9.30 -5.21 50.69
C VAL A 801 8.53 -3.88 50.57
N LEU A 802 7.94 -3.58 49.41
CA LEU A 802 7.08 -2.41 49.23
C LEU A 802 5.83 -2.48 50.11
N GLY A 803 5.19 -3.65 50.22
CA GLY A 803 4.05 -3.87 51.11
C GLY A 803 4.42 -3.66 52.59
N GLN A 804 5.58 -4.15 53.02
CA GLN A 804 6.09 -3.92 54.37
C GLN A 804 6.41 -2.44 54.62
N LEU A 805 6.95 -1.73 53.62
CA LEU A 805 7.18 -0.28 53.67
C LEU A 805 5.87 0.49 53.87
N VAL A 806 4.84 0.16 53.09
CA VAL A 806 3.50 0.76 53.22
C VAL A 806 2.91 0.44 54.60
N ALA A 807 3.01 -0.79 55.08
CA ALA A 807 2.53 -1.16 56.42
C ALA A 807 3.24 -0.37 57.54
N ASN A 808 4.55 -0.13 57.41
CA ASN A 808 5.31 0.69 58.36
C ASN A 808 4.91 2.17 58.28
N LEU A 809 4.66 2.71 57.08
CA LEU A 809 4.16 4.08 56.87
C LEU A 809 2.77 4.30 57.49
N VAL A 810 1.85 3.34 57.31
CA VAL A 810 0.47 3.42 57.82
C VAL A 810 0.42 3.26 59.34
N SER A 811 1.24 2.36 59.90
CA SER A 811 1.21 2.07 61.34
C SER A 811 2.00 3.05 62.22
N ALA A 812 2.81 3.93 61.61
CA ALA A 812 3.70 4.86 62.32
C ALA A 812 4.49 4.21 63.47
N ASN A 813 4.93 2.96 63.26
CA ASN A 813 5.52 2.10 64.29
C ASN A 813 6.97 2.45 64.69
N GLY A 814 7.53 3.54 64.14
CA GLY A 814 8.90 3.98 64.40
C GLY A 814 10.00 3.12 63.76
N ALA A 815 9.64 2.21 62.84
CA ALA A 815 10.61 1.47 62.03
C ALA A 815 11.39 2.40 61.08
N ASP A 816 12.55 1.96 60.59
CA ASP A 816 13.32 2.71 59.59
C ASP A 816 12.61 2.65 58.22
N VAL A 817 12.03 3.78 57.82
CA VAL A 817 11.30 3.97 56.56
C VAL A 817 12.15 4.70 55.52
N LEU A 818 13.25 5.37 55.92
CA LEU A 818 14.07 6.16 55.02
C LEU A 818 14.93 5.30 54.09
N THR A 819 15.56 4.25 54.64
CA THR A 819 16.40 3.34 53.84
C THR A 819 15.60 2.67 52.70
N PRO A 820 14.40 2.10 52.94
CA PRO A 820 13.58 1.55 51.84
C PRO A 820 13.05 2.63 50.87
N LEU A 821 12.70 3.83 51.35
CA LEU A 821 12.27 4.94 50.47
C LEU A 821 13.39 5.37 49.50
N GLU A 822 14.64 5.39 49.98
CA GLU A 822 15.83 5.65 49.16
C GLU A 822 16.12 4.52 48.17
N GLU A 823 16.02 3.26 48.61
CA GLU A 823 16.23 2.08 47.74
C GLU A 823 15.22 2.06 46.57
N PHE A 824 13.95 2.33 46.86
CA PHE A 824 12.90 2.47 45.84
C PHE A 824 12.94 3.81 45.11
N ARG A 825 13.77 4.77 45.55
CA ARG A 825 13.89 6.14 45.01
C ARG A 825 12.55 6.88 44.97
N ILE A 826 11.75 6.75 46.01
CA ILE A 826 10.44 7.41 46.14
C ILE A 826 10.66 8.86 46.58
N SER A 827 10.26 9.81 45.74
CA SER A 827 10.44 11.25 46.00
C SER A 827 9.21 11.88 46.65
N TYR A 828 8.01 11.36 46.35
CA TYR A 828 6.74 11.90 46.81
C TYR A 828 5.78 10.81 47.30
N ILE A 829 4.96 11.13 48.29
CA ILE A 829 3.86 10.28 48.78
C ILE A 829 2.56 11.06 48.65
N LEU A 830 1.55 10.46 48.00
CA LEU A 830 0.24 11.05 47.73
C LEU A 830 -0.84 10.22 48.43
N VAL A 831 -1.76 10.83 49.17
CA VAL A 831 -2.87 10.12 49.83
C VAL A 831 -4.21 10.52 49.19
N PHE A 832 -4.96 9.54 48.68
CA PHE A 832 -6.28 9.75 48.07
C PHE A 832 -7.22 8.53 48.28
N PRO A 833 -8.42 8.70 48.86
CA PRO A 833 -9.01 9.94 49.37
C PRO A 833 -8.29 10.44 50.64
N ALA A 834 -8.52 11.70 51.01
CA ALA A 834 -7.91 12.30 52.20
C ALA A 834 -8.43 11.62 53.48
N ASP A 835 -7.59 10.78 54.09
CA ASP A 835 -7.87 10.13 55.38
C ASP A 835 -7.05 10.79 56.50
N ARG A 836 -7.72 11.11 57.60
CA ARG A 836 -7.13 11.81 58.74
C ARG A 836 -6.16 10.92 59.51
N ASP A 837 -6.42 9.62 59.58
CA ASP A 837 -5.58 8.68 60.33
C ASP A 837 -4.25 8.45 59.60
N LEU A 838 -4.29 8.29 58.27
CA LEU A 838 -3.09 8.23 57.43
C LEU A 838 -2.28 9.52 57.46
N GLN A 839 -2.94 10.67 57.47
CA GLN A 839 -2.27 11.97 57.58
C GLN A 839 -1.45 12.09 58.87
N MET A 840 -2.07 11.75 60.00
CA MET A 840 -1.39 11.78 61.29
C MET A 840 -0.21 10.81 61.36
N ALA A 841 -0.34 9.63 60.75
CA ALA A 841 0.75 8.65 60.66
C ALA A 841 1.93 9.20 59.83
N LEU A 842 1.66 9.78 58.66
CA LEU A 842 2.70 10.35 57.79
C LEU A 842 3.38 11.59 58.39
N ASP A 843 2.63 12.48 59.03
CA ASP A 843 3.17 13.68 59.69
C ASP A 843 4.07 13.32 60.89
N SER A 844 3.84 12.16 61.52
CA SER A 844 4.68 11.66 62.62
C SER A 844 5.99 11.02 62.17
N THR A 845 6.13 10.72 60.87
CA THR A 845 7.29 10.01 60.31
C THR A 845 8.44 10.97 60.02
N ARG A 846 9.64 10.70 60.56
CA ARG A 846 10.81 11.55 60.37
C ARG A 846 11.30 11.52 58.91
N GLY A 847 11.56 12.69 58.33
CA GLY A 847 12.11 12.85 56.98
C GLY A 847 11.07 12.99 55.85
N LEU A 848 9.78 13.02 56.20
CA LEU A 848 8.69 13.46 55.32
C LEU A 848 8.33 14.92 55.62
N GLU A 849 8.19 15.72 54.57
CA GLU A 849 7.75 17.11 54.65
C GLU A 849 6.38 17.26 53.98
N SER A 850 5.38 17.73 54.74
CA SER A 850 4.04 17.97 54.21
C SER A 850 4.05 19.21 53.31
N ILE A 851 3.67 19.04 52.04
CA ILE A 851 3.53 20.14 51.07
C ILE A 851 2.12 20.76 51.16
N GLY A 852 1.11 19.93 51.48
CA GLY A 852 -0.28 20.35 51.66
C GLY A 852 -1.28 19.63 50.75
N GLU A 853 -2.50 20.15 50.71
CA GLU A 853 -3.61 19.61 49.92
C GLU A 853 -3.54 20.07 48.46
N THR A 854 -3.73 19.12 47.54
CA THR A 854 -3.70 19.34 46.09
C THR A 854 -4.98 18.80 45.45
N ASP A 855 -5.21 19.14 44.17
CA ASP A 855 -6.34 18.61 43.38
C ASP A 855 -6.43 17.06 43.36
N PHE A 856 -5.33 16.37 43.67
CA PHE A 856 -5.21 14.90 43.64
C PHE A 856 -5.10 14.27 45.04
N GLY A 857 -5.28 15.06 46.11
CA GLY A 857 -5.14 14.61 47.50
C GLY A 857 -4.01 15.32 48.25
N GLN A 858 -3.66 14.82 49.43
CA GLN A 858 -2.58 15.40 50.24
C GLN A 858 -1.21 14.85 49.82
N LEU A 859 -0.19 15.71 49.82
CA LEU A 859 1.13 15.43 49.27
C LEU A 859 2.25 15.65 50.31
N TRP A 860 3.16 14.67 50.40
CA TRP A 860 4.38 14.74 51.19
C TRP A 860 5.60 14.55 50.28
N LYS A 861 6.71 15.22 50.62
CA LYS A 861 8.02 15.09 49.95
C LYS A 861 9.02 14.37 50.86
N VAL A 862 9.78 13.45 50.28
CA VAL A 862 10.86 12.74 50.98
C VAL A 862 12.13 13.59 50.89
N GLN A 863 12.72 13.96 52.04
CA GLN A 863 13.87 14.88 52.08
C GLN A 863 15.20 14.23 51.67
N SER A 864 15.35 12.92 51.82
CA SER A 864 16.64 12.25 51.62
C SER A 864 16.92 11.82 50.18
N VAL A 865 15.92 11.83 49.30
CA VAL A 865 16.05 11.40 47.89
C VAL A 865 16.32 12.61 47.01
N VAL A 866 17.55 12.75 46.51
CA VAL A 866 17.89 13.73 45.47
C VAL A 866 17.44 13.18 44.12
N SER A 867 16.52 13.87 43.45
CA SER A 867 16.12 13.52 42.10
C SER A 867 17.30 13.72 41.14
N GLU A 868 17.62 12.69 40.36
CA GLU A 868 18.67 12.75 39.33
C GLU A 868 18.07 13.06 37.96
N PRO A 869 18.83 13.67 37.02
CA PRO A 869 18.37 13.85 35.65
C PRO A 869 18.17 12.49 34.96
N LYS A 870 16.99 12.31 34.38
CA LYS A 870 16.61 11.11 33.63
C LYS A 870 17.37 11.10 32.30
N THR A 871 18.18 10.07 32.07
CA THR A 871 18.78 9.82 30.74
C THR A 871 17.70 9.35 29.78
N ALA A 872 17.33 10.19 28.82
CA ALA A 872 16.38 9.85 27.77
C ALA A 872 17.05 8.99 26.70
N GLU A 873 17.19 7.68 26.95
CA GLU A 873 17.63 6.73 25.93
C GLU A 873 16.45 6.34 25.02
N LEU A 874 16.51 6.77 23.76
CA LEU A 874 15.67 6.23 22.70
C LEU A 874 16.17 4.82 22.37
N ASP A 875 15.61 3.80 23.03
CA ASP A 875 15.89 2.41 22.69
C ASP A 875 15.34 2.10 21.28
N PHE A 876 16.25 2.08 20.30
CA PHE A 876 15.94 1.82 18.90
C PHE A 876 16.19 0.33 18.59
N GLY A 877 15.40 -0.53 19.21
CA GLY A 877 15.46 -1.98 18.99
C GLY A 877 15.22 -2.38 17.53
N LEU A 878 15.75 -3.54 17.14
CA LEU A 878 15.61 -4.11 15.79
C LEU A 878 14.14 -4.32 15.39
N THR A 879 13.29 -4.73 16.34
CA THR A 879 11.83 -4.90 16.18
C THR A 879 11.14 -3.57 15.86
N LYS A 880 11.52 -2.49 16.55
CA LYS A 880 11.04 -1.14 16.29
C LYS A 880 11.45 -0.66 14.90
N ALA A 881 12.71 -0.86 14.52
CA ALA A 881 13.20 -0.49 13.19
C ALA A 881 12.47 -1.23 12.06
N ILE A 882 12.19 -2.53 12.23
CA ILE A 882 11.41 -3.32 11.27
C ILE A 882 9.97 -2.83 11.20
N SER A 883 9.32 -2.59 12.35
CA SER A 883 7.93 -2.13 12.43
C SER A 883 7.76 -0.74 11.81
N LEU A 884 8.69 0.17 12.09
CA LEU A 884 8.74 1.51 11.50
C LEU A 884 9.01 1.44 10.00
N GLY A 885 9.97 0.62 9.57
CA GLY A 885 10.28 0.42 8.15
C GLY A 885 9.10 -0.14 7.36
N ALA A 886 8.36 -1.09 7.94
CA ALA A 886 7.12 -1.60 7.37
C ALA A 886 6.04 -0.50 7.29
N LEU A 887 5.83 0.27 8.35
CA LEU A 887 4.87 1.39 8.34
C LEU A 887 5.21 2.41 7.23
N VAL A 888 6.48 2.81 7.11
CA VAL A 888 6.95 3.73 6.06
C VAL A 888 6.72 3.15 4.67
N LEU A 889 6.97 1.86 4.46
CA LEU A 889 6.74 1.19 3.19
C LEU A 889 5.25 1.22 2.79
N TYR A 890 4.34 0.91 3.72
CA TYR A 890 2.90 0.97 3.46
C TYR A 890 2.40 2.39 3.28
N PHE A 891 2.97 3.36 4.00
CA PHE A 891 2.67 4.77 3.81
C PHE A 891 3.07 5.24 2.40
N LEU A 892 4.27 4.88 1.94
CA LEU A 892 4.72 5.18 0.57
C LEU A 892 3.83 4.53 -0.50
N LEU A 893 3.32 3.33 -0.24
CA LEU A 893 2.34 2.67 -1.12
C LEU A 893 0.99 3.43 -1.12
N ALA A 894 0.53 3.87 0.05
CA ALA A 894 -0.75 4.55 0.23
C ALA A 894 -0.79 5.94 -0.46
N LEU A 895 0.34 6.63 -0.58
CA LEU A 895 0.40 7.98 -1.13
C LEU A 895 -0.20 8.08 -2.55
N PRO A 896 -1.13 9.02 -2.80
CA PRO A 896 -1.75 9.19 -4.11
C PRO A 896 -0.77 9.81 -5.11
N THR A 897 -0.02 9.01 -5.86
CA THR A 897 0.86 9.51 -6.93
C THR A 897 0.16 9.60 -8.29
N SER A 898 -0.85 10.46 -8.37
CA SER A 898 -1.07 11.30 -9.57
C SER A 898 -2.19 12.29 -9.32
N SER A 899 -1.89 13.57 -9.54
CA SER A 899 -2.91 14.52 -9.98
C SER A 899 -3.41 14.03 -11.33
N ILE A 900 -4.51 13.29 -11.34
CA ILE A 900 -5.43 13.35 -12.47
C ILE A 900 -5.91 14.79 -12.43
N ARG A 901 -5.15 15.70 -13.05
CA ARG A 901 -5.65 17.05 -13.32
C ARG A 901 -6.81 16.78 -14.26
N LYS A 902 -8.04 16.77 -13.71
CA LYS A 902 -9.27 16.79 -14.49
C LYS A 902 -9.10 17.93 -15.47
N ARG A 903 -8.74 17.63 -16.72
CA ARG A 903 -8.89 18.60 -17.78
C ARG A 903 -10.40 18.75 -17.89
N ASN A 904 -10.92 19.90 -17.47
CA ASN A 904 -12.32 20.24 -17.65
C ASN A 904 -12.67 19.93 -19.11
N GLY A 905 -13.66 19.07 -19.33
CA GLY A 905 -14.08 18.60 -20.65
C GLY A 905 -14.72 19.67 -21.54
N LYS A 906 -14.36 20.95 -21.37
CA LYS A 906 -14.87 22.07 -22.18
C LYS A 906 -14.08 22.33 -23.47
N GLU A 907 -12.93 21.68 -23.68
CA GLU A 907 -12.05 21.98 -24.84
C GLU A 907 -12.01 20.92 -25.94
N SER A 908 -12.73 19.80 -25.84
CA SER A 908 -12.71 18.75 -26.87
C SER A 908 -14.04 18.56 -27.61
N ALA A 909 -14.98 19.50 -27.48
CA ALA A 909 -16.15 19.58 -28.36
C ALA A 909 -15.83 20.47 -29.57
N ILE A 910 -14.86 20.08 -30.38
CA ILE A 910 -14.54 20.75 -31.64
C ILE A 910 -14.25 19.67 -32.69
N PHE A 911 -15.21 19.53 -33.62
CA PHE A 911 -15.25 18.72 -34.85
C PHE A 911 -15.52 17.21 -34.73
N VAL A 912 -16.78 16.86 -34.45
CA VAL A 912 -17.48 15.81 -35.21
C VAL A 912 -18.90 16.32 -35.42
N ASP A 913 -19.10 17.06 -36.50
CA ASP A 913 -20.39 17.21 -37.17
C ASP A 913 -20.15 17.86 -38.54
N VAL A 914 -20.99 17.46 -39.50
CA VAL A 914 -21.05 17.83 -40.92
C VAL A 914 -20.27 16.91 -41.86
N GLU A 915 -20.89 15.76 -42.18
CA GLU A 915 -21.09 15.33 -43.58
C GLU A 915 -22.16 14.21 -43.63
N GLU A 916 -23.42 14.60 -43.48
CA GLU A 916 -24.59 13.85 -43.97
C GLU A 916 -25.66 14.87 -44.39
N ASN A 917 -25.56 15.33 -45.65
CA ASN A 917 -26.65 15.74 -46.56
C ASN A 917 -26.10 16.61 -47.70
N ASN A 918 -25.71 15.96 -48.79
CA ASN A 918 -26.19 16.24 -50.16
C ASN A 918 -25.69 15.18 -51.14
#